data_AF-A0A2V7M7E4-F1
#
_entry.id   AF-A0A2V7M7E4-F1
#
_cell.length_a   1.000
_cell.length_b   1.000
_cell.length_c   1.000
_cell.angle_alpha   90.00
_cell.angle_beta   90.00
_cell.angle_gamma   90.00
#
_symmetry.space_group_name_H-M   'P 1'
#
loop_
_entity.id
_entity.type
_entity.pdbx_description
1 polymer ?
#
loop_
_entity_poly.entity_id
_entity_poly.type
_entity_poly.pdbx_seq_one_letter_code
_entity_poly.pdbx_strand_id
1 'polypeptide(L)'
;MRVMTLALGAALCLAASRLAAQAVHVDADDIGGVVTGPNGPEAGVWVIAETHDLPTKFVRIVVTDDQGRYLVADLPKATYSVWVRGYGLVDSPKASVRPGKTVNLTAVAAPTPRAAAEYYPAGYWLSLMRIPEQKEFTATAADANGMSPNVKSQAEWVRIVKSGGCLACHQLGTKGTRELPATLGHFATSVAAWDRRIQSGQAGGAMLATVNQLGRNRALAMFADWTDRIAAGEVPPAPPRPRGIERNVVISEWDWADPKAYLHDEVSTDRRNPAINANGRIYGSLELSADYLPVLDPLRHTASRVPLTVRDPATQPAAGAGMPQPSPYWGGELIWTSKANVHNPMLDERGRVWLTSTVRPPDNPDVCKAGSSHPSAKLFPLARAGRHLAVYDPTTRKLRHIGTCFSTHHLMFAEDANRTLWTSGGGPVVGWLNTKLFDETGDEEQSQGWTALILDTNGNGKRDPYVEPDQPLDPAKDKRIAAGLYAVAPAPDGSIWGTSLGFPGAVVRLNPGPNPPETALAELYELPLDRSGVPIAGFSPRGGDVDRNGVYWTELASGHLASFDRRKCKGPLNGPTATGQHCPEGWTFYPEPLPQLQGVTTSGSAEASYYTWVDQFGVLGLGANVPINTGNGSEGLLVLQDGKWIVLRVPYPLGFYTKWMDGRIDDPNAGWKGRGLWATVSTRAPFHMEGGRGTTSKVLHFQLRPDPLAR
;
A
#
# COMPACT_ATOMS: atom_id res chain seq x y z
N MET A 1 -75.39 -23.82 13.91
CA MET A 1 -75.08 -23.05 15.15
C MET A 1 -74.46 -24.05 16.12
N ARG A 2 -73.26 -23.94 16.68
CA ARG A 2 -72.09 -23.03 16.62
C ARG A 2 -70.99 -23.83 17.33
N VAL A 3 -69.98 -24.37 16.65
CA VAL A 3 -68.69 -24.75 17.27
C VAL A 3 -67.60 -24.60 16.22
N MET A 4 -67.02 -23.40 16.12
CA MET A 4 -65.82 -23.16 15.31
C MET A 4 -65.10 -21.93 15.86
N THR A 5 -64.36 -22.11 16.95
CA THR A 5 -63.55 -21.03 17.56
C THR A 5 -62.41 -21.58 18.41
N LEU A 6 -61.52 -22.42 17.87
CA LEU A 6 -60.30 -22.82 18.60
C LEU A 6 -59.25 -23.49 17.68
N ALA A 7 -58.87 -22.84 16.58
CA ALA A 7 -57.75 -23.34 15.74
C ALA A 7 -56.87 -22.26 15.07
N LEU A 8 -57.13 -20.96 15.29
CA LEU A 8 -56.35 -19.88 14.67
C LEU A 8 -55.29 -19.23 15.58
N GLY A 9 -55.26 -19.57 16.88
CA GLY A 9 -54.30 -19.00 17.84
C GLY A 9 -52.97 -19.75 17.94
N ALA A 10 -52.96 -21.05 17.65
CA ALA A 10 -51.75 -21.87 17.78
C ALA A 10 -50.80 -21.75 16.56
N ALA A 11 -51.34 -21.51 15.35
CA ALA A 11 -50.54 -21.41 14.14
C ALA A 11 -49.74 -20.09 14.04
N LEU A 12 -50.22 -18.98 14.64
CA LEU A 12 -49.46 -17.73 14.68
C LEU A 12 -48.39 -17.70 15.78
N CYS A 13 -48.56 -18.41 16.90
CA CYS A 13 -47.50 -18.52 17.92
C CYS A 13 -46.38 -19.48 17.50
N LEU A 14 -46.67 -20.51 16.69
CA LEU A 14 -45.67 -21.47 16.20
C LEU A 14 -44.88 -20.99 14.97
N ALA A 15 -45.36 -19.96 14.26
CA ALA A 15 -44.60 -19.29 13.21
C ALA A 15 -43.70 -18.16 13.76
N ALA A 16 -44.13 -17.47 14.82
CA ALA A 16 -43.31 -16.46 15.51
C ALA A 16 -42.16 -17.09 16.33
N SER A 17 -42.28 -18.35 16.75
CA SER A 17 -41.26 -19.06 17.52
C SER A 17 -40.29 -19.90 16.68
N ARG A 18 -40.46 -19.98 15.35
CA ARG A 18 -39.46 -20.58 14.43
C ARG A 18 -38.47 -19.57 13.85
N LEU A 19 -38.67 -18.28 14.14
CA LEU A 19 -37.70 -17.20 13.96
C LEU A 19 -36.97 -16.86 15.27
N ALA A 20 -37.08 -17.72 16.30
CA ALA A 20 -36.08 -17.75 17.35
C ALA A 20 -34.75 -18.07 16.66
N ALA A 21 -33.89 -17.05 16.58
CA ALA A 21 -32.55 -17.12 16.04
C ALA A 21 -31.93 -18.48 16.36
N GLN A 22 -31.37 -19.17 15.36
CA GLN A 22 -30.35 -20.16 15.65
C GLN A 22 -29.35 -19.46 16.57
N ALA A 23 -29.36 -19.84 17.85
CA ALA A 23 -28.62 -19.13 18.88
C ALA A 23 -27.15 -19.09 18.42
N VAL A 24 -26.59 -17.89 18.31
CA VAL A 24 -25.16 -17.75 18.05
C VAL A 24 -24.47 -18.44 19.21
N HIS A 25 -23.70 -19.48 18.90
CA HIS A 25 -22.97 -20.21 19.92
C HIS A 25 -21.79 -19.34 20.37
N VAL A 26 -21.86 -18.86 21.61
CA VAL A 26 -20.85 -18.00 22.25
C VAL A 26 -20.21 -18.82 23.37
N ASP A 27 -18.89 -19.00 23.33
CA ASP A 27 -18.12 -19.55 24.44
C ASP A 27 -17.40 -18.46 25.25
N ALA A 28 -16.49 -18.84 26.15
CA ALA A 28 -16.03 -18.00 27.25
C ALA A 28 -15.19 -16.78 26.81
N ASP A 29 -14.58 -16.85 25.64
CA ASP A 29 -13.77 -15.79 25.02
C ASP A 29 -14.42 -15.17 23.78
N ASP A 30 -15.70 -15.47 23.55
CA ASP A 30 -16.48 -14.91 22.44
C ASP A 30 -17.38 -13.74 22.87
N ILE A 31 -17.67 -12.83 21.93
CA ILE A 31 -18.87 -11.97 21.98
C ILE A 31 -19.67 -12.22 20.71
N GLY A 32 -20.96 -12.53 20.83
CA GLY A 32 -21.81 -12.79 19.66
C GLY A 32 -23.24 -12.31 19.83
N GLY A 33 -24.03 -12.34 18.75
CA GLY A 33 -25.43 -11.95 18.81
C GLY A 33 -26.01 -11.63 17.45
N VAL A 34 -27.12 -10.90 17.44
CA VAL A 34 -27.81 -10.47 16.22
C VAL A 34 -27.86 -8.95 16.17
N VAL A 35 -27.57 -8.40 15.00
CA VAL A 35 -27.82 -7.00 14.66
C VAL A 35 -29.15 -6.89 13.94
N THR A 36 -30.03 -6.02 14.43
CA THR A 36 -31.31 -5.72 13.79
C THR A 36 -31.41 -4.24 13.47
N GLY A 37 -31.88 -3.91 12.27
CA GLY A 37 -32.27 -2.56 11.88
C GLY A 37 -33.79 -2.40 11.76
N PRO A 38 -34.26 -1.25 11.24
CA PRO A 38 -35.68 -0.96 11.09
C PRO A 38 -36.45 -1.97 10.22
N ASN A 39 -35.75 -2.69 9.34
CA ASN A 39 -36.34 -3.63 8.38
C ASN A 39 -36.10 -5.10 8.74
N GLY A 40 -35.68 -5.40 9.98
CA GLY A 40 -35.35 -6.76 10.43
C GLY A 40 -33.85 -6.98 10.59
N PRO A 41 -33.34 -8.20 10.41
CA PRO A 41 -31.90 -8.48 10.54
C PRO A 41 -31.04 -7.65 9.60
N GLU A 42 -29.94 -7.10 10.12
CA GLU A 42 -29.08 -6.19 9.38
C GLU A 42 -27.85 -6.92 8.84
N ALA A 43 -27.85 -7.24 7.54
CA ALA A 43 -26.77 -7.99 6.90
C ALA A 43 -25.63 -7.09 6.37
N GLY A 44 -24.41 -7.66 6.33
CA GLY A 44 -23.23 -7.00 5.78
C GLY A 44 -22.85 -5.70 6.51
N VAL A 45 -23.05 -5.63 7.83
CA VAL A 45 -22.58 -4.51 8.67
C VAL A 45 -21.46 -4.98 9.57
N TRP A 46 -20.61 -4.04 9.99
CA TRP A 46 -19.46 -4.33 10.84
C TRP A 46 -19.85 -4.22 12.30
N VAL A 47 -19.47 -5.23 13.09
CA VAL A 47 -19.48 -5.16 14.55
C VAL A 47 -18.06 -4.95 15.01
N ILE A 48 -17.84 -3.86 15.74
CA ILE A 48 -16.53 -3.39 16.19
C ILE A 48 -16.47 -3.55 17.70
N ALA A 49 -15.46 -4.26 18.20
CA ALA A 49 -15.15 -4.41 19.61
C ALA A 49 -13.80 -3.75 19.91
N GLU A 50 -13.81 -2.64 20.66
CA GLU A 50 -12.60 -1.88 21.03
C GLU A 50 -12.33 -1.98 22.53
N THR A 51 -11.07 -2.10 22.92
CA THR A 51 -10.64 -1.99 24.31
C THR A 51 -9.33 -1.20 24.47
N HIS A 52 -9.20 -0.54 25.61
CA HIS A 52 -7.98 0.10 26.11
C HIS A 52 -7.46 -0.59 27.38
N ASP A 53 -8.05 -1.72 27.77
CA ASP A 53 -7.66 -2.47 28.99
C ASP A 53 -6.38 -3.31 28.78
N LEU A 54 -5.93 -3.46 27.53
CA LEU A 54 -4.69 -4.15 27.15
C LEU A 54 -3.50 -3.18 27.09
N PRO A 55 -2.24 -3.66 27.11
CA PRO A 55 -1.07 -2.78 27.13
C PRO A 55 -0.94 -1.83 25.93
N THR A 56 -1.56 -2.15 24.80
CA THR A 56 -1.84 -1.20 23.72
C THR A 56 -3.31 -1.30 23.31
N LYS A 57 -3.86 -0.22 22.74
CA LYS A 57 -5.23 -0.20 22.22
C LYS A 57 -5.42 -1.38 21.28
N PHE A 58 -6.52 -2.10 21.46
CA PHE A 58 -6.87 -3.26 20.64
C PHE A 58 -8.30 -3.13 20.09
N VAL A 59 -8.47 -3.49 18.83
CA VAL A 59 -9.77 -3.56 18.17
C VAL A 59 -9.92 -4.91 17.49
N ARG A 60 -11.11 -5.50 17.53
CA ARG A 60 -11.49 -6.61 16.66
C ARG A 60 -12.79 -6.30 15.93
N ILE A 61 -12.80 -6.57 14.63
CA ILE A 61 -13.89 -6.23 13.72
C ILE A 61 -14.32 -7.47 12.96
N VAL A 62 -15.62 -7.70 12.90
CA VAL A 62 -16.24 -8.79 12.13
C VAL A 62 -17.45 -8.28 11.36
N VAL A 63 -17.95 -9.07 10.42
CA VAL A 63 -19.13 -8.73 9.62
C VAL A 63 -20.29 -9.66 9.93
N THR A 64 -21.51 -9.13 9.94
CA THR A 64 -22.74 -9.91 10.09
C THR A 64 -23.09 -10.72 8.85
N ASP A 65 -23.66 -11.92 9.03
CA ASP A 65 -24.22 -12.74 7.94
C ASP A 65 -25.56 -12.21 7.37
N ASP A 66 -26.20 -12.97 6.48
CA ASP A 66 -27.52 -12.62 5.89
C ASP A 66 -28.66 -12.52 6.90
N GLN A 67 -28.50 -13.10 8.09
CA GLN A 67 -29.46 -13.09 9.18
C GLN A 67 -29.04 -12.10 10.28
N GLY A 68 -28.12 -11.18 9.99
CA GLY A 68 -27.62 -10.18 10.94
C GLY A 68 -26.81 -10.77 12.10
N ARG A 69 -26.45 -12.06 12.05
CA ARG A 69 -25.73 -12.73 13.13
C ARG A 69 -24.24 -12.42 13.03
N TYR A 70 -23.58 -12.25 14.17
CA TYR A 70 -22.14 -12.03 14.25
C TYR A 70 -21.52 -12.81 15.40
N LEU A 71 -20.22 -13.10 15.26
CA LEU A 71 -19.39 -13.64 16.32
C LEU A 71 -18.00 -13.01 16.25
N VAL A 72 -17.56 -12.42 17.36
CA VAL A 72 -16.21 -11.92 17.60
C VAL A 72 -15.50 -12.93 18.49
N ALA A 73 -14.68 -13.78 17.87
CA ALA A 73 -14.04 -14.90 18.57
C ALA A 73 -12.68 -14.57 19.18
N ASP A 74 -12.21 -15.42 20.09
CA ASP A 74 -10.87 -15.44 20.72
C ASP A 74 -10.45 -14.09 21.34
N LEU A 75 -11.37 -13.39 22.02
CA LEU A 75 -11.09 -12.09 22.61
C LEU A 75 -10.26 -12.23 23.90
N PRO A 76 -9.18 -11.45 24.05
CA PRO A 76 -8.49 -11.31 25.33
C PRO A 76 -9.44 -10.92 26.46
N LYS A 77 -9.07 -11.29 27.69
CA LYS A 77 -9.84 -10.91 28.88
C LYS A 77 -9.74 -9.40 29.12
N ALA A 78 -10.76 -8.67 28.70
CA ALA A 78 -10.89 -7.22 28.82
C ALA A 78 -12.37 -6.82 28.80
N THR A 79 -12.64 -5.55 29.08
CA THR A 79 -13.95 -4.94 28.81
C THR A 79 -13.88 -4.23 27.45
N TYR A 80 -14.88 -4.48 26.62
CA TYR A 80 -14.96 -3.95 25.26
C TYR A 80 -16.11 -2.96 25.13
N SER A 81 -15.87 -1.88 24.39
CA SER A 81 -16.91 -1.09 23.77
C SER A 81 -17.30 -1.75 22.45
N VAL A 82 -18.56 -2.19 22.32
CA VAL A 82 -19.08 -2.89 21.15
C VAL A 82 -20.16 -2.05 20.46
N TRP A 83 -20.05 -1.84 19.15
CA TRP A 83 -21.05 -1.11 18.36
C TRP A 83 -21.11 -1.59 16.91
N VAL A 84 -22.10 -1.09 16.17
CA VAL A 84 -22.35 -1.41 14.77
C VAL A 84 -22.04 -0.19 13.90
N ARG A 85 -21.38 -0.43 12.77
CA ARG A 85 -21.19 0.52 11.67
C ARG A 85 -21.60 -0.13 10.35
N GLY A 86 -22.13 0.66 9.42
CA GLY A 86 -22.46 0.15 8.09
C GLY A 86 -22.79 1.23 7.08
N TYR A 87 -22.66 0.93 5.79
CA TYR A 87 -23.09 1.86 4.75
C TYR A 87 -24.62 2.04 4.77
N GLY A 88 -25.06 3.30 4.65
CA GLY A 88 -26.46 3.70 4.85
C GLY A 88 -26.88 3.90 6.31
N LEU A 89 -25.96 3.71 7.26
CA LEU A 89 -26.19 3.81 8.70
C LEU A 89 -25.34 4.92 9.33
N VAL A 90 -25.63 5.23 10.58
CA VAL A 90 -24.69 5.88 11.51
C VAL A 90 -24.28 4.88 12.58
N ASP A 91 -23.18 5.16 13.29
CA ASP A 91 -22.75 4.32 14.41
C ASP A 91 -23.87 4.13 15.43
N SER A 92 -24.08 2.88 15.85
CA SER A 92 -25.03 2.57 16.91
C SER A 92 -24.53 3.08 18.28
N PRO A 93 -25.40 3.17 19.30
CA PRO A 93 -24.95 3.28 20.67
C PRO A 93 -23.93 2.18 21.01
N LYS A 94 -22.92 2.55 21.81
CA LYS A 94 -21.87 1.64 22.28
C LYS A 94 -22.35 0.86 23.50
N ALA A 95 -22.16 -0.45 23.48
CA ALA A 95 -22.41 -1.33 24.62
C ALA A 95 -21.09 -1.73 25.30
N SER A 96 -21.06 -1.72 26.64
CA SER A 96 -19.90 -2.25 27.38
C SER A 96 -20.12 -3.75 27.64
N VAL A 97 -19.21 -4.59 27.11
CA VAL A 97 -19.38 -6.04 27.08
C VAL A 97 -18.07 -6.74 27.45
N ARG A 98 -18.15 -7.85 28.16
CA ARG A 98 -17.02 -8.77 28.40
C ARG A 98 -17.22 -10.04 27.57
N PRO A 99 -16.14 -10.76 27.18
CA PRO A 99 -16.26 -12.06 26.54
C PRO A 99 -17.11 -13.05 27.35
N GLY A 100 -17.71 -14.03 26.69
CA GLY A 100 -18.69 -14.96 27.26
C GLY A 100 -20.13 -14.46 27.22
N LYS A 101 -20.47 -13.49 26.36
CA LYS A 101 -21.78 -12.83 26.34
C LYS A 101 -22.43 -12.80 24.96
N THR A 102 -23.72 -13.12 24.95
CA THR A 102 -24.61 -12.83 23.82
C THR A 102 -25.20 -11.44 23.97
N VAL A 103 -24.98 -10.55 23.00
CA VAL A 103 -25.49 -9.18 22.99
C VAL A 103 -26.11 -8.87 21.63
N ASN A 104 -27.41 -8.58 21.62
CA ASN A 104 -28.07 -8.06 20.43
C ASN A 104 -27.82 -6.56 20.30
N LEU A 105 -27.58 -6.10 19.07
CA LEU A 105 -27.28 -4.70 18.77
C LEU A 105 -28.35 -4.16 17.81
N THR A 106 -28.59 -2.85 17.88
CA THR A 106 -29.55 -2.18 16.99
C THR A 106 -28.79 -1.26 16.04
N ALA A 107 -28.90 -1.53 14.74
CA ALA A 107 -28.40 -0.65 13.70
C ALA A 107 -29.24 0.63 13.61
N VAL A 108 -28.58 1.78 13.38
CA VAL A 108 -29.25 3.08 13.31
C VAL A 108 -29.19 3.59 11.87
N ALA A 109 -30.35 3.73 11.22
CA ALA A 109 -30.42 4.29 9.88
C ALA A 109 -29.87 5.72 9.85
N ALA A 110 -29.10 6.05 8.83
CA ALA A 110 -28.60 7.41 8.68
C ALA A 110 -29.77 8.38 8.42
N PRO A 111 -29.84 9.52 9.10
CA PRO A 111 -30.95 10.47 8.94
C PRO A 111 -30.95 11.18 7.58
N THR A 112 -29.80 11.22 6.90
CA THR A 112 -29.64 11.82 5.57
C THR A 112 -28.60 11.06 4.75
N PRO A 113 -28.60 11.19 3.40
CA PRO A 113 -27.53 10.66 2.56
C PRO A 113 -26.13 11.17 2.95
N ARG A 114 -26.04 12.45 3.38
CA ARG A 114 -24.77 13.03 3.85
C ARG A 114 -24.28 12.37 5.12
N ALA A 115 -25.17 12.10 6.08
CA ALA A 115 -24.81 11.39 7.31
C ALA A 115 -24.34 9.95 7.03
N ALA A 116 -24.94 9.26 6.05
CA ALA A 116 -24.46 7.94 5.62
C ALA A 116 -23.07 8.01 4.98
N ALA A 117 -22.84 9.03 4.14
CA ALA A 117 -21.60 9.18 3.39
C ALA A 117 -20.38 9.50 4.26
N GLU A 118 -20.57 9.97 5.49
CA GLU A 118 -19.46 10.18 6.44
C GLU A 118 -18.64 8.90 6.69
N TYR A 119 -19.26 7.72 6.52
CA TYR A 119 -18.61 6.41 6.67
C TYR A 119 -18.11 5.80 5.36
N TYR A 120 -18.27 6.48 4.22
CA TYR A 120 -17.80 5.96 2.95
C TYR A 120 -16.28 6.12 2.81
N PRO A 121 -15.60 5.19 2.12
CA PRO A 121 -14.16 5.26 1.90
C PRO A 121 -13.73 6.54 1.20
N ALA A 122 -12.51 7.00 1.46
CA ALA A 122 -11.95 8.21 0.84
C ALA A 122 -12.05 8.22 -0.69
N GLY A 123 -11.88 7.06 -1.35
CA GLY A 123 -11.95 6.94 -2.81
C GLY A 123 -13.31 7.31 -3.41
N TYR A 124 -14.42 7.10 -2.69
CA TYR A 124 -15.75 7.53 -3.13
C TYR A 124 -15.88 9.05 -3.08
N TRP A 125 -15.32 9.70 -2.06
CA TRP A 125 -15.28 11.17 -2.01
C TRP A 125 -14.37 11.74 -3.10
N LEU A 126 -13.22 11.11 -3.34
CA LEU A 126 -12.30 11.49 -4.41
C LEU A 126 -12.94 11.35 -5.80
N SER A 127 -13.81 10.36 -6.02
CA SER A 127 -14.45 10.16 -7.33
C SER A 127 -15.32 11.32 -7.79
N LEU A 128 -15.75 12.21 -6.88
CA LEU A 128 -16.46 13.44 -7.22
C LEU A 128 -15.59 14.50 -7.90
N MET A 129 -14.26 14.34 -7.87
CA MET A 129 -13.32 15.28 -8.47
C MET A 129 -13.44 15.28 -9.99
N ARG A 130 -13.58 16.48 -10.58
CA ARG A 130 -13.67 16.70 -12.02
C ARG A 130 -12.29 16.93 -12.60
N ILE A 131 -11.78 15.94 -13.32
CA ILE A 131 -10.48 16.03 -13.99
C ILE A 131 -10.59 16.97 -15.20
N PRO A 132 -9.56 17.78 -15.52
CA PRO A 132 -9.57 18.61 -16.71
C PRO A 132 -9.94 17.84 -17.98
N GLU A 133 -10.69 18.51 -18.86
CA GLU A 133 -11.13 17.93 -20.13
C GLU A 133 -9.93 17.70 -21.06
N GLN A 134 -10.03 16.72 -21.96
CA GLN A 134 -8.92 16.37 -22.87
C GLN A 134 -8.42 17.57 -23.71
N LYS A 135 -9.34 18.46 -24.14
CA LYS A 135 -9.00 19.66 -24.92
C LYS A 135 -8.17 20.70 -24.14
N GLU A 136 -8.11 20.61 -22.81
CA GLU A 136 -7.32 21.54 -21.99
C GLU A 136 -5.81 21.21 -22.06
N PHE A 137 -5.43 20.00 -22.48
CA PHE A 137 -4.03 19.53 -22.54
C PHE A 137 -3.32 19.86 -23.87
N THR A 138 -4.05 20.33 -24.88
CA THR A 138 -3.47 20.84 -26.14
C THR A 138 -3.08 22.32 -26.05
N ALA A 139 -3.30 22.94 -24.89
CA ALA A 139 -3.07 24.34 -24.66
C ALA A 139 -1.57 24.72 -24.65
N THR A 140 -1.24 25.89 -25.20
CA THR A 140 0.13 26.42 -25.21
C THR A 140 0.45 27.16 -23.91
N ALA A 141 1.73 27.43 -23.65
CA ALA A 141 2.15 28.24 -22.49
C ALA A 141 1.58 29.68 -22.48
N ALA A 142 1.07 30.16 -23.62
CA ALA A 142 0.43 31.47 -23.75
C ALA A 142 -1.08 31.43 -23.42
N ASP A 143 -1.67 30.26 -23.23
CA ASP A 143 -3.10 30.10 -23.06
C ASP A 143 -3.52 30.43 -21.62
N ALA A 144 -4.63 31.15 -21.48
CA ALA A 144 -5.14 31.63 -20.18
C ALA A 144 -5.71 30.53 -19.27
N ASN A 145 -5.69 29.26 -19.68
CA ASN A 145 -6.30 28.16 -18.92
C ASN A 145 -5.49 27.73 -17.68
N GLY A 146 -4.23 28.18 -17.55
CA GLY A 146 -3.37 27.94 -16.39
C GLY A 146 -2.87 26.50 -16.25
N MET A 147 -2.98 25.68 -17.30
CA MET A 147 -2.43 24.32 -17.36
C MET A 147 -0.92 24.35 -17.61
N SER A 148 -0.20 23.38 -17.04
CA SER A 148 1.22 23.20 -17.36
C SER A 148 1.37 22.62 -18.76
N PRO A 149 2.19 23.23 -19.65
CA PRO A 149 2.45 22.68 -20.98
C PRO A 149 3.23 21.36 -20.92
N ASN A 150 3.76 20.96 -19.76
CA ASN A 150 4.49 19.70 -19.58
C ASN A 150 3.58 18.51 -19.28
N VAL A 151 2.28 18.73 -19.06
CA VAL A 151 1.29 17.65 -18.89
C VAL A 151 0.54 17.51 -20.21
N LYS A 152 0.78 16.44 -20.96
CA LYS A 152 0.29 16.32 -22.35
C LYS A 152 -1.06 15.62 -22.48
N SER A 153 -1.55 15.00 -21.40
CA SER A 153 -2.77 14.21 -21.44
C SER A 153 -3.49 14.16 -20.09
N GLN A 154 -4.78 13.79 -20.14
CA GLN A 154 -5.57 13.50 -18.95
C GLN A 154 -4.98 12.35 -18.13
N ALA A 155 -4.38 11.35 -18.79
CA ALA A 155 -3.73 10.23 -18.12
C ALA A 155 -2.48 10.67 -17.32
N GLU A 156 -1.65 11.55 -17.88
CA GLU A 156 -0.51 12.13 -17.14
C GLU A 156 -0.96 12.98 -15.95
N TRP A 157 -2.05 13.75 -16.09
CA TRP A 157 -2.63 14.49 -14.97
C TRP A 157 -3.07 13.55 -13.85
N VAL A 158 -3.84 12.51 -14.18
CA VAL A 158 -4.31 11.50 -13.23
C VAL A 158 -3.13 10.80 -12.56
N ARG A 159 -2.09 10.44 -13.33
CA ARG A 159 -0.84 9.89 -12.78
C ARG A 159 -0.23 10.81 -11.73
N ILE A 160 -0.04 12.08 -12.04
CA ILE A 160 0.62 13.04 -11.13
C ILE A 160 -0.21 13.22 -9.85
N VAL A 161 -1.54 13.32 -9.97
CA VAL A 161 -2.44 13.43 -8.80
C VAL A 161 -2.41 12.16 -7.96
N LYS A 162 -2.38 10.98 -8.59
CA LYS A 162 -2.44 9.70 -7.89
C LYS A 162 -1.06 9.18 -7.49
N SER A 163 -0.56 8.17 -8.19
CA SER A 163 0.66 7.44 -7.82
C SER A 163 1.95 8.25 -8.04
N GLY A 164 1.92 9.37 -8.76
CA GLY A 164 3.08 10.22 -9.02
C GLY A 164 3.32 11.33 -8.00
N GLY A 165 2.36 11.61 -7.12
CA GLY A 165 2.40 12.80 -6.27
C GLY A 165 1.47 12.72 -5.07
N CYS A 166 0.25 13.26 -5.19
CA CYS A 166 -0.58 13.57 -4.03
C CYS A 166 -1.00 12.33 -3.23
N LEU A 167 -1.51 11.28 -3.89
CA LEU A 167 -2.01 10.07 -3.21
C LEU A 167 -0.90 9.09 -2.79
N ALA A 168 0.35 9.33 -3.19
CA ALA A 168 1.49 8.50 -2.80
C ALA A 168 1.90 8.69 -1.32
N CYS A 169 1.39 9.70 -0.63
CA CYS A 169 1.74 9.97 0.77
C CYS A 169 0.58 9.77 1.73
N HIS A 170 -0.63 10.15 1.31
CA HIS A 170 -1.86 10.04 2.09
C HIS A 170 -3.05 10.05 1.13
N GLN A 171 -4.21 9.61 1.60
CA GLN A 171 -5.44 9.66 0.81
C GLN A 171 -5.93 11.10 0.61
N LEU A 172 -6.63 11.33 -0.50
CA LEU A 172 -7.57 12.43 -0.68
C LEU A 172 -8.98 11.84 -0.57
N GLY A 173 -9.88 12.56 0.09
CA GLY A 173 -11.26 12.12 0.33
C GLY A 173 -11.54 11.72 1.78
N THR A 174 -10.51 11.62 2.62
CA THR A 174 -10.67 11.60 4.08
C THR A 174 -11.24 12.94 4.55
N LYS A 175 -11.84 12.98 5.75
CA LYS A 175 -12.41 14.23 6.29
C LYS A 175 -11.38 15.37 6.34
N GLY A 176 -10.15 15.07 6.76
CA GLY A 176 -9.06 16.05 6.83
C GLY A 176 -8.61 16.63 5.48
N THR A 177 -8.99 16.00 4.36
CA THR A 177 -8.61 16.44 3.01
C THR A 177 -9.78 16.93 2.17
N ARG A 178 -10.98 16.34 2.32
CA ARG A 178 -12.19 16.73 1.58
C ARG A 178 -12.87 17.99 2.12
N GLU A 179 -12.59 18.38 3.37
CA GLU A 179 -13.07 19.62 4.00
C GLU A 179 -11.88 20.52 4.33
N LEU A 180 -12.07 21.85 4.37
CA LEU A 180 -11.07 22.79 4.88
C LEU A 180 -11.18 22.88 6.41
N PRO A 181 -10.16 22.42 7.19
CA PRO A 181 -10.25 22.46 8.64
C PRO A 181 -10.16 23.91 9.13
N ALA A 182 -10.98 24.25 10.13
CA ALA A 182 -10.99 25.60 10.72
C ALA A 182 -9.61 26.02 11.27
N THR A 183 -8.78 25.06 11.70
CA THR A 183 -7.40 25.32 12.18
C THR A 183 -6.43 25.78 11.09
N LEU A 184 -6.81 25.68 9.80
CA LEU A 184 -6.01 26.23 8.70
C LEU A 184 -6.09 27.77 8.66
N GLY A 185 -7.16 28.36 9.21
CA GLY A 185 -7.45 29.79 9.17
C GLY A 185 -8.62 30.14 8.24
N HIS A 186 -8.90 31.43 8.12
CA HIS A 186 -9.95 31.97 7.25
C HIS A 186 -9.34 32.59 5.99
N PHE A 187 -9.97 32.31 4.84
CA PHE A 187 -9.52 32.77 3.53
C PHE A 187 -10.69 33.30 2.73
N ALA A 188 -10.44 34.26 1.84
CA ALA A 188 -11.47 34.83 0.99
C ALA A 188 -12.07 33.82 -0.01
N THR A 189 -11.28 32.83 -0.43
CA THR A 189 -11.70 31.79 -1.38
C THR A 189 -11.10 30.44 -1.00
N SER A 190 -11.77 29.36 -1.40
CA SER A 190 -11.25 27.99 -1.23
C SER A 190 -9.96 27.75 -2.03
N VAL A 191 -9.75 28.47 -3.14
CA VAL A 191 -8.47 28.46 -3.88
C VAL A 191 -7.33 28.94 -3.00
N ALA A 192 -7.50 30.08 -2.30
CA ALA A 192 -6.48 30.60 -1.39
C ALA A 192 -6.25 29.67 -0.18
N ALA A 193 -7.31 29.02 0.31
CA ALA A 193 -7.20 28.04 1.39
C ALA A 193 -6.41 26.79 0.94
N TRP A 194 -6.68 26.25 -0.25
CA TRP A 194 -5.92 25.14 -0.82
C TRP A 194 -4.46 25.51 -1.06
N ASP A 195 -4.20 26.72 -1.53
CA ASP A 195 -2.85 27.22 -1.73
C ASP A 195 -2.05 27.26 -0.42
N ARG A 196 -2.68 27.70 0.67
CA ARG A 196 -2.08 27.69 2.02
C ARG A 196 -1.95 26.28 2.59
N ARG A 197 -2.90 25.39 2.33
CA ARG A 197 -2.90 23.99 2.80
C ARG A 197 -1.65 23.26 2.34
N ILE A 198 -1.37 23.28 1.03
CA ILE A 198 -0.26 22.51 0.43
C ILE A 198 1.13 23.03 0.83
N GLN A 199 1.21 24.17 1.53
CA GLN A 199 2.46 24.70 2.08
C GLN A 199 2.78 24.16 3.48
N SER A 200 1.85 23.42 4.10
CA SER A 200 1.91 23.07 5.52
C SER A 200 2.93 21.96 5.82
N GLY A 201 3.80 22.21 6.79
CA GLY A 201 4.74 21.21 7.32
C GLY A 201 5.89 20.86 6.38
N GLN A 202 6.73 19.91 6.80
CA GLN A 202 7.97 19.55 6.10
C GLN A 202 7.74 19.01 4.67
N ALA A 203 6.58 18.41 4.39
CA ALA A 203 6.21 17.97 3.04
C ALA A 203 5.79 19.11 2.10
N GLY A 204 5.57 20.33 2.60
CA GLY A 204 4.97 21.42 1.84
C GLY A 204 5.73 21.77 0.55
N GLY A 205 7.07 21.73 0.60
CA GLY A 205 7.90 22.00 -0.59
C GLY A 205 7.66 21.02 -1.73
N ALA A 206 7.51 19.72 -1.40
CA ALA A 206 7.21 18.69 -2.38
C ALA A 206 5.78 18.83 -2.94
N MET A 207 4.80 19.12 -2.08
CA MET A 207 3.41 19.35 -2.51
C MET A 207 3.30 20.57 -3.44
N LEU A 208 4.03 21.66 -3.15
CA LEU A 208 4.12 22.83 -4.03
C LEU A 208 4.74 22.50 -5.39
N ALA A 209 5.81 21.70 -5.41
CA ALA A 209 6.45 21.29 -6.65
C ALA A 209 5.50 20.47 -7.54
N THR A 210 4.75 19.53 -6.96
CA THR A 210 3.73 18.75 -7.68
C THR A 210 2.61 19.63 -8.23
N VAL A 211 2.09 20.56 -7.45
CA VAL A 211 1.03 21.47 -7.92
C VAL A 211 1.54 22.41 -9.02
N ASN A 212 2.79 22.87 -8.93
CA ASN A 212 3.41 23.66 -9.99
C ASN A 212 3.62 22.82 -11.27
N GLN A 213 3.96 21.54 -11.15
CA GLN A 213 4.07 20.63 -12.29
C GLN A 213 2.75 20.47 -13.07
N LEU A 214 1.61 20.45 -12.37
CA LEU A 214 0.28 20.37 -12.97
C LEU A 214 -0.15 21.68 -13.65
N GLY A 215 0.34 22.82 -13.18
CA GLY A 215 -0.22 24.14 -13.48
C GLY A 215 -1.01 24.63 -12.28
N ARG A 216 -0.35 25.45 -11.44
CA ARG A 216 -0.81 25.79 -10.09
C ARG A 216 -2.25 26.30 -10.06
N ASN A 217 -2.56 27.30 -10.88
CA ASN A 217 -3.88 27.95 -10.86
C ASN A 217 -5.00 26.98 -11.21
N ARG A 218 -4.80 26.16 -12.25
CA ARG A 218 -5.82 25.20 -12.70
C ARG A 218 -6.00 24.03 -11.73
N ALA A 219 -4.91 23.55 -11.13
CA ALA A 219 -4.94 22.51 -10.12
C ALA A 219 -5.66 22.99 -8.85
N LEU A 220 -5.31 24.17 -8.33
CA LEU A 220 -5.96 24.74 -7.14
C LEU A 220 -7.46 25.00 -7.37
N ALA A 221 -7.83 25.49 -8.56
CA ALA A 221 -9.24 25.68 -8.93
C ALA A 221 -10.02 24.36 -8.91
N MET A 222 -9.43 23.26 -9.41
CA MET A 222 -10.04 21.93 -9.36
C MET A 222 -10.26 21.44 -7.93
N PHE A 223 -9.25 21.56 -7.06
CA PHE A 223 -9.37 21.13 -5.67
C PHE A 223 -10.37 21.98 -4.87
N ALA A 224 -10.40 23.28 -5.14
CA ALA A 224 -11.37 24.20 -4.56
C ALA A 224 -12.81 23.84 -4.99
N ASP A 225 -13.08 23.69 -6.28
CA ASP A 225 -14.39 23.27 -6.80
C ASP A 225 -14.88 21.97 -6.15
N TRP A 226 -14.01 20.96 -6.07
CA TRP A 226 -14.33 19.68 -5.43
C TRP A 226 -14.75 19.86 -3.97
N THR A 227 -14.00 20.65 -3.20
CA THR A 227 -14.30 20.91 -1.78
C THR A 227 -15.58 21.75 -1.61
N ASP A 228 -15.79 22.75 -2.46
CA ASP A 228 -16.94 23.64 -2.40
C ASP A 228 -18.24 22.91 -2.75
N ARG A 229 -18.23 22.01 -3.74
CA ARG A 229 -19.39 21.18 -4.06
C ARG A 229 -19.75 20.21 -2.93
N ILE A 230 -18.76 19.58 -2.30
CA ILE A 230 -18.98 18.74 -1.10
C ILE A 230 -19.59 19.58 0.03
N ALA A 231 -19.06 20.78 0.29
CA ALA A 231 -19.61 21.69 1.29
C ALA A 231 -21.07 22.05 0.99
N ALA A 232 -21.40 22.30 -0.28
CA ALA A 232 -22.74 22.58 -0.79
C ALA A 232 -23.70 21.37 -0.77
N GLY A 233 -23.23 20.18 -0.41
CA GLY A 233 -24.06 18.99 -0.19
C GLY A 233 -23.96 17.92 -1.26
N GLU A 234 -23.00 17.99 -2.19
CA GLU A 234 -22.71 16.87 -3.08
C GLU A 234 -22.22 15.66 -2.28
N VAL A 235 -22.82 14.50 -2.56
CA VAL A 235 -22.50 13.23 -1.91
C VAL A 235 -22.14 12.18 -2.96
N PRO A 236 -21.16 11.31 -2.71
CA PRO A 236 -20.79 10.26 -3.64
C PRO A 236 -21.82 9.12 -3.67
N PRO A 237 -21.79 8.26 -4.70
CA PRO A 237 -22.66 7.08 -4.75
C PRO A 237 -22.43 6.17 -3.54
N ALA A 238 -23.47 5.48 -3.09
CA ALA A 238 -23.38 4.56 -1.98
C ALA A 238 -22.49 3.34 -2.34
N PRO A 239 -21.45 3.02 -1.55
CA PRO A 239 -20.69 1.79 -1.71
C PRO A 239 -21.55 0.55 -1.43
N PRO A 240 -21.24 -0.59 -2.06
CA PRO A 240 -21.86 -1.86 -1.72
C PRO A 240 -21.41 -2.31 -0.32
N ARG A 241 -22.33 -2.92 0.44
CA ARG A 241 -21.97 -3.61 1.69
C ARG A 241 -21.24 -4.93 1.41
N PRO A 242 -20.41 -5.42 2.34
CA PRO A 242 -19.81 -6.75 2.26
C PRO A 242 -20.83 -7.86 1.98
N ARG A 243 -20.52 -8.72 1.01
CA ARG A 243 -21.35 -9.86 0.61
C ARG A 243 -20.51 -11.12 0.42
N GLY A 244 -21.17 -12.28 0.51
CA GLY A 244 -20.50 -13.57 0.33
C GLY A 244 -19.27 -13.68 1.23
N ILE A 245 -18.13 -14.03 0.62
CA ILE A 245 -16.87 -14.26 1.33
C ILE A 245 -16.29 -13.01 2.01
N GLU A 246 -16.66 -11.79 1.59
CA GLU A 246 -16.21 -10.55 2.24
C GLU A 246 -16.71 -10.45 3.69
N ARG A 247 -17.80 -11.14 4.02
CA ARG A 247 -18.34 -11.19 5.40
C ARG A 247 -17.53 -12.09 6.33
N ASN A 248 -16.63 -12.87 5.76
CA ASN A 248 -15.80 -13.78 6.51
C ASN A 248 -14.49 -13.13 6.97
N VAL A 249 -14.27 -11.84 6.71
CA VAL A 249 -13.08 -11.17 7.21
C VAL A 249 -13.18 -10.96 8.72
N VAL A 250 -12.08 -11.22 9.42
CA VAL A 250 -11.83 -10.82 10.80
C VAL A 250 -10.61 -9.91 10.78
N ILE A 251 -10.73 -8.72 11.36
CA ILE A 251 -9.65 -7.74 11.44
C ILE A 251 -9.33 -7.52 12.91
N SER A 252 -8.06 -7.70 13.29
CA SER A 252 -7.56 -7.29 14.60
C SER A 252 -6.59 -6.12 14.44
N GLU A 253 -6.64 -5.13 15.32
CA GLU A 253 -5.84 -3.91 15.19
C GLU A 253 -5.14 -3.54 16.50
N TRP A 254 -3.92 -3.00 16.39
CA TRP A 254 -3.13 -2.51 17.53
C TRP A 254 -2.46 -1.18 17.22
N ASP A 255 -2.45 -0.28 18.20
CA ASP A 255 -1.57 0.90 18.14
C ASP A 255 -0.12 0.51 18.43
N TRP A 256 0.85 1.09 17.71
CA TRP A 256 2.27 0.74 17.92
C TRP A 256 3.30 1.85 17.70
N ALA A 257 2.87 3.08 17.45
CA ALA A 257 3.75 4.22 17.20
C ALA A 257 3.32 5.49 17.95
N ASP A 258 4.20 6.50 17.97
CA ASP A 258 3.89 7.80 18.56
C ASP A 258 2.82 8.56 17.77
N PRO A 259 2.04 9.46 18.41
CA PRO A 259 1.06 10.32 17.73
C PRO A 259 1.63 11.29 16.68
N LYS A 260 2.95 11.54 16.73
CA LYS A 260 3.68 12.38 15.77
C LYS A 260 4.39 11.55 14.70
N ALA A 261 4.44 10.24 14.89
CA ALA A 261 5.13 9.33 13.98
C ALA A 261 4.17 8.78 12.93
N TYR A 262 4.70 8.44 11.76
CA TYR A 262 3.99 7.66 10.75
C TYR A 262 4.85 6.49 10.29
N LEU A 263 4.21 5.40 9.86
CA LEU A 263 4.89 4.23 9.29
C LEU A 263 4.84 4.22 7.77
N HIS A 264 5.82 3.56 7.16
CA HIS A 264 5.78 3.24 5.74
C HIS A 264 5.37 1.79 5.51
N ASP A 265 6.07 0.84 6.13
CA ASP A 265 5.91 -0.60 5.88
C ASP A 265 6.04 -1.40 7.19
N GLU A 266 5.67 -2.68 7.15
CA GLU A 266 5.96 -3.68 8.17
C GLU A 266 6.37 -5.04 7.57
N VAL A 267 6.88 -5.90 8.45
CA VAL A 267 7.15 -7.31 8.14
C VAL A 267 6.72 -8.22 9.28
N SER A 268 6.16 -9.37 8.89
CA SER A 268 5.68 -10.43 9.78
C SER A 268 6.45 -11.74 9.63
N THR A 269 7.00 -12.06 8.45
CA THR A 269 7.71 -13.30 8.15
C THR A 269 8.82 -13.10 7.10
N ASP A 270 9.68 -14.11 6.91
CA ASP A 270 10.42 -14.26 5.66
C ASP A 270 9.42 -14.61 4.56
N ARG A 271 9.36 -13.77 3.54
CA ARG A 271 8.43 -13.93 2.42
C ARG A 271 8.60 -15.28 1.69
N ARG A 272 9.81 -15.84 1.65
CA ARG A 272 10.11 -17.11 0.95
C ARG A 272 9.57 -18.33 1.70
N ASN A 273 9.29 -18.17 3.00
CA ASN A 273 8.74 -19.21 3.84
C ASN A 273 7.82 -18.58 4.91
N PRO A 274 6.49 -18.58 4.70
CA PRO A 274 5.56 -17.86 5.56
C PRO A 274 5.43 -18.45 6.97
N ALA A 275 6.07 -19.58 7.28
CA ALA A 275 6.10 -20.17 8.62
C ALA A 275 7.22 -19.60 9.51
N ILE A 276 8.13 -18.80 8.95
CA ILE A 276 9.18 -18.13 9.74
C ILE A 276 8.55 -17.06 10.64
N ASN A 277 9.09 -16.90 11.84
CA ASN A 277 8.58 -15.95 12.83
C ASN A 277 7.10 -16.20 13.23
N ALA A 278 6.66 -17.46 13.19
CA ALA A 278 5.35 -17.89 13.68
C ALA A 278 5.08 -17.38 15.11
N ASN A 279 3.92 -16.74 15.30
CA ASN A 279 3.48 -16.03 16.50
C ASN A 279 4.46 -14.95 17.00
N GLY A 280 5.43 -14.59 16.17
CA GLY A 280 6.51 -13.70 16.50
C GLY A 280 6.11 -12.24 16.41
N ARG A 281 7.10 -11.39 16.69
CA ARG A 281 6.92 -9.94 16.66
C ARG A 281 6.81 -9.42 15.25
N ILE A 282 6.02 -8.38 15.06
CA ILE A 282 5.92 -7.60 13.83
C ILE A 282 6.87 -6.41 13.96
N TYR A 283 7.56 -6.05 12.88
CA TYR A 283 8.50 -4.92 12.85
C TYR A 283 8.09 -3.91 11.79
N GLY A 284 8.03 -2.63 12.14
CA GLY A 284 7.70 -1.55 11.22
C GLY A 284 8.88 -0.65 10.87
N SER A 285 8.73 0.19 9.85
CA SER A 285 9.69 1.25 9.51
C SER A 285 9.03 2.64 9.42
N LEU A 286 9.61 3.64 10.08
CA LEU A 286 9.11 5.01 10.19
C LEU A 286 9.79 5.98 9.22
N GLU A 287 9.76 5.67 7.92
CA GLU A 287 10.41 6.47 6.87
C GLU A 287 10.23 7.99 7.12
N LEU A 288 11.30 8.80 7.00
CA LEU A 288 11.37 10.24 7.31
C LEU A 288 11.02 10.66 8.76
N SER A 289 10.25 9.86 9.50
CA SER A 289 9.51 10.29 10.67
C SER A 289 10.35 10.26 11.95
N ALA A 290 10.81 9.08 12.40
CA ALA A 290 11.61 8.95 13.62
C ALA A 290 12.62 7.79 13.54
N ASP A 291 13.69 7.86 14.34
CA ASP A 291 14.77 6.87 14.37
C ASP A 291 14.52 5.75 15.40
N TYR A 292 13.44 5.00 15.20
CA TYR A 292 13.23 3.71 15.86
C TYR A 292 12.42 2.76 14.98
N LEU A 293 12.55 1.45 15.20
CA LEU A 293 11.62 0.44 14.66
C LEU A 293 10.47 0.23 15.65
N PRO A 294 9.21 0.48 15.27
CA PRO A 294 8.04 0.00 15.99
C PRO A 294 8.04 -1.52 16.02
N VAL A 295 7.70 -2.10 17.17
CA VAL A 295 7.62 -3.55 17.34
C VAL A 295 6.33 -3.92 18.05
N LEU A 296 5.52 -4.78 17.45
CA LEU A 296 4.31 -5.34 18.08
C LEU A 296 4.56 -6.80 18.47
N ASP A 297 4.26 -7.15 19.72
CA ASP A 297 4.06 -8.54 20.14
C ASP A 297 2.54 -8.79 20.17
N PRO A 298 1.97 -9.47 19.16
CA PRO A 298 0.52 -9.62 19.02
C PRO A 298 -0.07 -10.56 20.07
N LEU A 299 0.72 -11.50 20.62
CA LEU A 299 0.26 -12.41 21.68
C LEU A 299 0.15 -11.71 23.03
N ARG A 300 1.06 -10.77 23.31
CA ARG A 300 1.05 -10.00 24.56
C ARG A 300 0.26 -8.70 24.47
N HIS A 301 -0.18 -8.30 23.28
CA HIS A 301 -0.78 -7.01 23.00
C HIS A 301 0.10 -5.85 23.50
N THR A 302 1.41 -5.94 23.28
CA THR A 302 2.38 -4.92 23.71
C THR A 302 3.12 -4.33 22.52
N ALA A 303 3.27 -3.01 22.51
CA ALA A 303 4.16 -2.30 21.59
C ALA A 303 5.48 -1.92 22.26
N SER A 304 6.58 -1.96 21.51
CA SER A 304 7.93 -1.58 21.96
C SER A 304 8.72 -0.95 20.81
N ARG A 305 9.98 -0.58 21.07
CA ARG A 305 10.83 0.13 20.11
C ARG A 305 12.24 -0.43 20.10
N VAL A 306 12.84 -0.48 18.91
CA VAL A 306 14.28 -0.67 18.73
C VAL A 306 14.87 0.66 18.25
N PRO A 307 15.73 1.33 19.04
CA PRO A 307 16.38 2.55 18.59
C PRO A 307 17.21 2.31 17.33
N LEU A 308 17.13 3.25 16.39
CA LEU A 308 17.94 3.24 15.18
C LEU A 308 19.08 4.25 15.30
N THR A 309 20.17 3.97 14.60
CA THR A 309 21.35 4.82 14.56
C THR A 309 21.85 4.98 13.13
N VAL A 310 22.79 5.90 12.94
CA VAL A 310 23.58 6.04 11.72
C VAL A 310 25.05 5.79 12.05
N ARG A 311 25.86 5.38 11.07
CA ARG A 311 27.31 5.18 11.27
C ARG A 311 28.03 6.53 11.37
N ASP A 312 27.67 7.48 10.50
CA ASP A 312 28.26 8.82 10.50
C ASP A 312 27.30 9.85 11.12
N PRO A 313 27.67 10.50 12.24
CA PRO A 313 26.85 11.49 12.93
C PRO A 313 26.57 12.76 12.12
N ALA A 314 27.35 13.03 11.06
CA ALA A 314 27.12 14.15 10.14
C ALA A 314 25.88 13.96 9.25
N THR A 315 25.30 12.76 9.24
CA THR A 315 24.04 12.47 8.55
C THR A 315 22.93 13.39 9.05
N GLN A 316 22.29 14.08 8.11
CA GLN A 316 21.20 15.02 8.38
C GLN A 316 19.83 14.33 8.31
N PRO A 317 18.81 14.87 8.99
CA PRO A 317 17.44 14.36 8.86
C PRO A 317 16.96 14.39 7.40
N ALA A 318 16.35 13.29 6.94
CA ALA A 318 15.95 13.13 5.55
C ALA A 318 14.82 14.08 5.11
N ALA A 319 13.97 14.51 6.04
CA ALA A 319 12.89 15.47 5.79
C ALA A 319 13.37 16.94 5.77
N GLY A 320 14.69 17.18 5.93
CA GLY A 320 15.26 18.52 6.03
C GLY A 320 14.91 19.24 7.33
N ALA A 321 15.42 20.47 7.47
CA ALA A 321 15.36 21.26 8.70
C ALA A 321 14.38 22.45 8.62
N GLY A 322 13.40 22.42 7.72
CA GLY A 322 12.47 23.53 7.51
C GLY A 322 11.11 23.11 6.98
N MET A 323 10.16 24.02 7.04
CA MET A 323 8.82 23.87 6.46
C MET A 323 8.39 25.20 5.80
N PRO A 324 7.70 25.20 4.64
CA PRO A 324 7.28 26.45 4.00
C PRO A 324 6.29 27.25 4.85
N GLN A 325 5.35 26.55 5.51
CA GLN A 325 4.39 27.13 6.43
C GLN A 325 4.13 26.21 7.63
N PRO A 326 3.74 26.76 8.80
CA PRO A 326 3.37 25.96 9.96
C PRO A 326 2.24 24.96 9.67
N SER A 327 2.35 23.78 10.29
CA SER A 327 1.29 22.77 10.28
C SER A 327 0.06 23.26 11.05
N PRO A 328 -1.16 23.08 10.53
CA PRO A 328 -2.39 23.39 11.28
C PRO A 328 -2.64 22.43 12.46
N TYR A 329 -1.84 21.36 12.58
CA TYR A 329 -1.95 20.38 13.66
C TYR A 329 -0.79 20.48 14.66
N TRP A 330 0.41 20.83 14.20
CA TRP A 330 1.64 20.78 14.99
C TRP A 330 2.39 22.13 15.09
N GLY A 331 1.84 23.19 14.49
CA GLY A 331 2.49 24.50 14.47
C GLY A 331 3.83 24.47 13.73
N GLY A 332 4.83 25.17 14.26
CA GLY A 332 6.18 25.24 13.70
C GLY A 332 7.11 24.08 14.10
N GLU A 333 6.62 23.05 14.79
CA GLU A 333 7.44 21.93 15.23
C GLU A 333 7.82 20.99 14.06
N LEU A 334 9.11 20.72 13.89
CA LEU A 334 9.63 19.73 12.93
C LEU A 334 9.50 18.32 13.52
N ILE A 335 8.43 17.61 13.15
CA ILE A 335 8.12 16.27 13.70
C ILE A 335 8.74 15.12 12.90
N TRP A 336 9.25 15.37 11.69
CA TRP A 336 9.97 14.37 10.89
C TRP A 336 11.46 14.58 11.07
N THR A 337 12.04 13.75 11.93
CA THR A 337 13.39 13.95 12.49
C THR A 337 14.35 12.82 12.13
N SER A 338 13.89 11.80 11.39
CA SER A 338 14.68 10.61 11.11
C SER A 338 15.92 10.92 10.27
N LYS A 339 17.09 10.49 10.77
CA LYS A 339 18.36 10.45 10.06
C LYS A 339 18.58 9.10 9.38
N ALA A 340 18.23 8.00 10.05
CA ALA A 340 18.38 6.65 9.52
C ALA A 340 17.43 6.38 8.36
N ASN A 341 16.30 7.10 8.31
CA ASN A 341 15.32 7.12 7.23
C ASN A 341 14.99 5.70 6.72
N VAL A 342 14.67 4.81 7.66
CA VAL A 342 14.48 3.40 7.36
C VAL A 342 13.24 3.16 6.53
N HIS A 343 13.28 2.13 5.69
CA HIS A 343 12.20 1.76 4.79
C HIS A 343 12.22 0.26 4.51
N ASN A 344 11.06 -0.29 4.12
CA ASN A 344 10.82 -1.67 3.71
C ASN A 344 11.59 -2.73 4.54
N PRO A 345 11.16 -2.99 5.79
CA PRO A 345 11.74 -4.06 6.57
C PRO A 345 11.41 -5.41 5.92
N MET A 346 12.37 -6.35 5.90
CA MET A 346 12.13 -7.76 5.55
C MET A 346 12.81 -8.68 6.54
N LEU A 347 12.23 -9.86 6.78
CA LEU A 347 12.88 -10.90 7.58
C LEU A 347 13.63 -11.86 6.65
N ASP A 348 14.81 -12.28 7.10
CA ASP A 348 15.52 -13.42 6.50
C ASP A 348 15.13 -14.75 7.15
N GLU A 349 15.70 -15.85 6.66
CA GLU A 349 15.37 -17.20 7.12
C GLU A 349 15.80 -17.47 8.57
N ARG A 350 16.57 -16.55 9.17
CA ARG A 350 17.04 -16.60 10.56
C ARG A 350 16.21 -15.69 11.47
N GLY A 351 15.19 -15.01 10.95
CA GLY A 351 14.36 -14.07 11.70
C GLY A 351 15.05 -12.74 12.02
N ARG A 352 16.09 -12.36 11.26
CA ARG A 352 16.74 -11.04 11.38
C ARG A 352 16.00 -10.02 10.51
N VAL A 353 15.89 -8.79 10.99
CA VAL A 353 15.18 -7.69 10.34
C VAL A 353 16.16 -6.90 9.48
N TRP A 354 16.04 -7.02 8.17
CA TRP A 354 16.79 -6.26 7.18
C TRP A 354 16.02 -5.01 6.78
N LEU A 355 16.72 -3.91 6.61
CA LEU A 355 16.15 -2.58 6.36
C LEU A 355 16.95 -1.90 5.27
N THR A 356 16.29 -1.10 4.43
CA THR A 356 17.03 0.00 3.79
C THR A 356 17.18 1.11 4.83
N SER A 357 18.37 1.68 4.95
CA SER A 357 18.72 2.63 5.99
C SER A 357 19.86 3.54 5.54
N THR A 358 19.73 4.85 5.74
CA THR A 358 20.84 5.78 5.57
C THR A 358 21.85 5.54 6.69
N VAL A 359 23.09 5.18 6.33
CA VAL A 359 24.16 4.93 7.29
C VAL A 359 25.18 6.06 7.37
N ARG A 360 25.28 6.88 6.30
CA ARG A 360 26.26 7.97 6.14
C ARG A 360 25.77 9.04 5.15
N PRO A 361 26.42 10.23 5.07
CA PRO A 361 26.19 11.21 4.01
C PRO A 361 26.38 10.63 2.60
N PRO A 362 25.84 11.30 1.56
CA PRO A 362 25.70 10.65 0.26
C PRO A 362 26.98 10.35 -0.50
N ASP A 363 28.12 10.96 -0.17
CA ASP A 363 29.34 10.79 -0.95
C ASP A 363 29.95 9.41 -0.71
N ASN A 364 30.16 8.66 -1.79
CA ASN A 364 30.66 7.28 -1.70
C ASN A 364 32.16 7.21 -1.35
N PRO A 365 32.59 6.10 -0.72
CA PRO A 365 34.01 5.77 -0.60
C PRO A 365 34.61 5.45 -1.97
N ASP A 366 35.94 5.49 -2.05
CA ASP A 366 36.67 5.35 -3.32
C ASP A 366 36.52 3.97 -3.97
N VAL A 367 36.24 2.93 -3.18
CA VAL A 367 35.90 1.58 -3.68
C VAL A 367 34.71 1.58 -4.63
N CYS A 368 33.81 2.57 -4.54
CA CYS A 368 32.64 2.69 -5.42
C CYS A 368 32.91 3.51 -6.69
N LYS A 369 34.02 4.24 -6.74
CA LYS A 369 34.31 5.26 -7.77
C LYS A 369 35.19 4.72 -8.89
N ALA A 370 35.35 5.54 -9.92
CA ALA A 370 36.25 5.26 -11.03
C ALA A 370 37.69 5.07 -10.51
N GLY A 371 38.40 4.08 -11.06
CA GLY A 371 39.75 3.70 -10.61
C GLY A 371 39.78 2.60 -9.55
N SER A 372 38.62 2.19 -9.00
CA SER A 372 38.50 1.07 -8.07
C SER A 372 38.76 -0.29 -8.71
N SER A 373 39.22 -1.26 -7.91
CA SER A 373 39.33 -2.66 -8.30
C SER A 373 38.00 -3.44 -8.20
N HIS A 374 36.98 -2.88 -7.56
CA HIS A 374 35.67 -3.52 -7.38
C HIS A 374 35.01 -3.81 -8.75
N PRO A 375 34.56 -5.05 -9.03
CA PRO A 375 34.04 -5.43 -10.36
C PRO A 375 32.96 -4.50 -10.90
N SER A 376 31.95 -4.17 -10.09
CA SER A 376 30.89 -3.24 -10.49
C SER A 376 31.39 -1.81 -10.71
N ALA A 377 32.36 -1.32 -9.94
CA ALA A 377 32.87 0.05 -10.06
C ALA A 377 33.73 0.24 -11.31
N LYS A 378 34.39 -0.83 -11.79
CA LYS A 378 35.11 -0.81 -13.07
C LYS A 378 34.19 -0.57 -14.26
N LEU A 379 32.96 -1.08 -14.18
CA LEU A 379 31.98 -1.02 -15.28
C LEU A 379 31.05 0.17 -15.16
N PHE A 380 30.62 0.49 -13.94
CA PHE A 380 29.68 1.57 -13.68
C PHE A 380 29.97 2.22 -12.31
N PRO A 381 30.95 3.13 -12.23
CA PRO A 381 31.31 3.76 -10.96
C PRO A 381 30.19 4.70 -10.45
N LEU A 382 29.99 4.72 -9.14
CA LEU A 382 28.96 5.52 -8.47
C LEU A 382 29.59 6.49 -7.49
N ALA A 383 29.41 7.78 -7.74
CA ALA A 383 29.93 8.82 -6.86
C ALA A 383 29.15 8.99 -5.56
N ARG A 384 27.85 8.62 -5.54
CA ARG A 384 26.95 8.90 -4.42
C ARG A 384 25.91 7.79 -4.18
N ALA A 385 25.50 7.60 -2.93
CA ALA A 385 24.41 6.73 -2.49
C ALA A 385 23.67 7.35 -1.30
N GLY A 386 22.33 7.40 -1.32
CA GLY A 386 21.52 8.10 -0.31
C GLY A 386 21.05 7.22 0.86
N ARG A 387 20.37 6.12 0.56
CA ARG A 387 19.90 5.12 1.53
C ARG A 387 20.63 3.81 1.26
N HIS A 388 21.12 3.16 2.30
CA HIS A 388 21.97 1.97 2.24
C HIS A 388 21.25 0.79 2.92
N LEU A 389 21.96 -0.15 3.57
CA LEU A 389 21.33 -1.29 4.25
C LEU A 389 21.65 -1.29 5.76
N ALA A 390 20.79 -1.92 6.55
CA ALA A 390 21.07 -2.28 7.93
C ALA A 390 20.38 -3.61 8.27
N VAL A 391 20.92 -4.33 9.25
CA VAL A 391 20.30 -5.54 9.79
C VAL A 391 20.24 -5.47 11.31
N TYR A 392 19.05 -5.68 11.87
CA TYR A 392 18.82 -5.86 13.29
C TYR A 392 18.57 -7.33 13.58
N ASP A 393 19.32 -7.90 14.52
CA ASP A 393 19.10 -9.27 15.01
C ASP A 393 18.33 -9.21 16.34
N PRO A 394 17.06 -9.65 16.39
CA PRO A 394 16.27 -9.64 17.61
C PRO A 394 16.83 -10.52 18.74
N THR A 395 17.62 -11.54 18.40
CA THR A 395 18.22 -12.48 19.37
C THR A 395 19.38 -11.81 20.10
N THR A 396 20.28 -11.19 19.36
CA THR A 396 21.46 -10.52 19.94
C THR A 396 21.21 -9.05 20.29
N ARG A 397 20.10 -8.48 19.81
CA ARG A 397 19.72 -7.06 19.91
C ARG A 397 20.77 -6.12 19.31
N LYS A 398 21.48 -6.59 18.29
CA LYS A 398 22.51 -5.80 17.60
C LYS A 398 21.99 -5.27 16.28
N LEU A 399 22.17 -3.96 16.07
CA LEU A 399 22.00 -3.31 14.77
C LEU A 399 23.36 -3.21 14.08
N ARG A 400 23.46 -3.65 12.83
CA ARG A 400 24.65 -3.52 11.98
C ARG A 400 24.31 -2.66 10.78
N HIS A 401 25.05 -1.57 10.60
CA HIS A 401 24.98 -0.72 9.41
C HIS A 401 25.79 -1.34 8.28
N ILE A 402 25.28 -1.27 7.04
CA ILE A 402 25.92 -1.79 5.84
C ILE A 402 25.98 -0.68 4.79
N GLY A 403 27.20 -0.21 4.50
CA GLY A 403 27.48 0.86 3.55
C GLY A 403 27.53 0.37 2.10
N THR A 404 26.39 0.31 1.43
CA THR A 404 26.34 0.04 -0.01
C THR A 404 26.91 1.19 -0.86
N CYS A 405 27.42 0.88 -2.05
CA CYS A 405 27.86 1.84 -3.07
C CYS A 405 26.69 2.40 -3.90
N PHE A 406 25.52 1.78 -3.81
CA PHE A 406 24.29 2.16 -4.49
C PHE A 406 23.21 2.57 -3.49
N SER A 407 22.31 3.46 -3.91
CA SER A 407 21.10 3.79 -3.15
C SER A 407 20.12 2.63 -3.13
N THR A 408 19.27 2.57 -2.11
CA THR A 408 18.30 1.50 -1.91
C THR A 408 16.90 2.05 -1.58
N HIS A 409 15.86 1.27 -1.86
CA HIS A 409 14.46 1.59 -1.52
C HIS A 409 13.72 0.35 -1.02
N HIS A 410 13.15 -0.48 -1.90
CA HIS A 410 12.63 -1.80 -1.51
C HIS A 410 13.75 -2.84 -1.56
N LEU A 411 13.66 -3.88 -0.74
CA LEU A 411 14.60 -4.98 -0.64
C LEU A 411 13.84 -6.30 -0.62
N MET A 412 14.35 -7.32 -1.31
CA MET A 412 13.75 -8.66 -1.35
C MET A 412 14.83 -9.73 -1.45
N PHE A 413 14.61 -10.85 -0.75
CA PHE A 413 15.50 -11.99 -0.80
C PHE A 413 15.18 -12.91 -1.99
N ALA A 414 16.22 -13.35 -2.68
CA ALA A 414 16.13 -14.46 -3.63
C ALA A 414 16.17 -15.83 -2.92
N GLU A 415 15.59 -16.84 -3.58
CA GLU A 415 15.72 -18.26 -3.22
C GLU A 415 16.98 -18.86 -3.89
N ASP A 416 18.17 -18.38 -3.51
CA ASP A 416 19.45 -18.83 -4.07
C ASP A 416 20.49 -19.23 -3.02
N ALA A 417 21.60 -19.82 -3.47
CA ALA A 417 22.67 -20.32 -2.59
C ALA A 417 23.44 -19.22 -1.83
N ASN A 418 23.40 -17.98 -2.35
CA ASN A 418 24.06 -16.81 -1.76
C ASN A 418 23.15 -16.05 -0.79
N ARG A 419 21.85 -16.41 -0.74
CA ARG A 419 20.81 -15.68 -0.03
C ARG A 419 20.82 -14.21 -0.46
N THR A 420 20.87 -14.00 -1.77
CA THR A 420 21.06 -12.68 -2.35
C THR A 420 19.91 -11.77 -1.97
N LEU A 421 20.23 -10.61 -1.39
CA LEU A 421 19.28 -9.55 -1.12
C LEU A 421 19.34 -8.53 -2.26
N TRP A 422 18.30 -8.47 -3.06
CA TRP A 422 18.16 -7.52 -4.17
C TRP A 422 17.47 -6.25 -3.72
N THR A 423 17.86 -5.12 -4.31
CA THR A 423 17.33 -3.79 -3.93
C THR A 423 16.89 -2.99 -5.13
N SER A 424 15.84 -2.18 -4.94
CA SER A 424 15.41 -1.13 -5.85
C SER A 424 15.94 0.24 -5.40
N GLY A 425 15.64 1.33 -6.11
CA GLY A 425 16.05 2.68 -5.69
C GLY A 425 17.51 3.06 -6.01
N GLY A 426 18.24 2.19 -6.71
CA GLY A 426 19.62 2.43 -7.15
C GLY A 426 19.76 3.47 -8.26
N GLY A 427 18.66 4.01 -8.78
CA GLY A 427 18.66 4.97 -9.88
C GLY A 427 19.10 4.31 -11.19
N PRO A 428 20.30 4.62 -11.72
CA PRO A 428 20.80 4.03 -12.96
C PRO A 428 21.19 2.54 -12.87
N VAL A 429 21.16 1.95 -11.67
CA VAL A 429 21.63 0.58 -11.41
C VAL A 429 20.63 -0.23 -10.59
N VAL A 430 20.77 -1.55 -10.63
CA VAL A 430 20.17 -2.49 -9.67
C VAL A 430 21.28 -3.08 -8.83
N GLY A 431 21.15 -3.00 -7.51
CA GLY A 431 22.16 -3.44 -6.55
C GLY A 431 21.70 -4.63 -5.72
N TRP A 432 22.67 -5.42 -5.25
CA TRP A 432 22.43 -6.58 -4.39
C TRP A 432 23.51 -6.75 -3.33
N LEU A 433 23.19 -7.55 -2.31
CA LEU A 433 24.11 -8.02 -1.28
C LEU A 433 24.07 -9.55 -1.18
N ASN A 434 25.22 -10.20 -1.26
CA ASN A 434 25.41 -11.60 -0.88
C ASN A 434 25.43 -11.68 0.66
N THR A 435 24.27 -11.96 1.25
CA THR A 435 24.12 -11.94 2.71
C THR A 435 24.84 -13.09 3.38
N LYS A 436 25.01 -14.22 2.68
CA LYS A 436 25.82 -15.34 3.15
C LYS A 436 27.28 -14.95 3.31
N LEU A 437 27.88 -14.34 2.27
CA LEU A 437 29.27 -13.89 2.33
C LEU A 437 29.46 -12.82 3.41
N PHE A 438 28.51 -11.88 3.53
CA PHE A 438 28.56 -10.86 4.57
C PHE A 438 28.50 -11.44 5.99
N ASP A 439 27.75 -12.52 6.18
CA ASP A 439 27.70 -13.23 7.47
C ASP A 439 29.01 -13.97 7.77
N GLU A 440 29.67 -14.52 6.75
CA GLU A 440 30.92 -15.28 6.88
C GLU A 440 32.13 -14.36 7.14
N THR A 441 32.19 -13.20 6.47
CA THR A 441 33.38 -12.33 6.49
C THR A 441 33.19 -11.04 7.28
N GLY A 442 31.95 -10.55 7.38
CA GLY A 442 31.65 -9.20 7.87
C GLY A 442 32.02 -8.07 6.91
N ASP A 443 32.52 -8.38 5.71
CA ASP A 443 33.00 -7.42 4.72
C ASP A 443 31.85 -6.96 3.81
N GLU A 444 31.41 -5.72 3.98
CA GLU A 444 30.34 -5.13 3.17
C GLU A 444 30.76 -4.77 1.74
N GLU A 445 32.04 -4.47 1.51
CA GLU A 445 32.56 -4.09 0.18
C GLU A 445 32.67 -5.33 -0.71
N GLN A 446 33.17 -6.44 -0.16
CA GLN A 446 33.27 -7.70 -0.89
C GLN A 446 31.90 -8.34 -1.14
N SER A 447 30.94 -8.11 -0.25
CA SER A 447 29.64 -8.80 -0.29
C SER A 447 28.61 -8.14 -1.19
N GLN A 448 28.89 -6.98 -1.76
CA GLN A 448 27.92 -6.23 -2.56
C GLN A 448 28.26 -6.20 -4.06
N GLY A 449 27.27 -5.89 -4.87
CA GLY A 449 27.47 -5.64 -6.29
C GLY A 449 26.31 -4.86 -6.88
N TRP A 450 26.55 -4.27 -8.05
CA TRP A 450 25.52 -3.59 -8.83
C TRP A 450 25.78 -3.72 -10.32
N THR A 451 24.73 -3.51 -11.11
CA THR A 451 24.78 -3.57 -12.56
C THR A 451 23.86 -2.53 -13.19
N ALA A 452 24.27 -1.99 -14.33
CA ALA A 452 23.44 -1.10 -15.15
C ALA A 452 22.34 -1.91 -15.87
N LEU A 453 21.24 -1.23 -16.22
CA LEU A 453 20.16 -1.82 -17.01
C LEU A 453 20.48 -1.71 -18.51
N ILE A 454 20.80 -2.84 -19.14
CA ILE A 454 21.23 -2.92 -20.54
C ILE A 454 20.24 -3.76 -21.34
N LEU A 455 19.65 -3.20 -22.40
CA LEU A 455 18.87 -3.95 -23.38
C LEU A 455 19.81 -4.55 -24.42
N ASP A 456 19.61 -5.85 -24.71
CA ASP A 456 20.26 -6.58 -25.80
C ASP A 456 19.66 -6.13 -27.15
N THR A 457 20.01 -4.92 -27.60
CA THR A 457 19.43 -4.33 -28.81
C THR A 457 20.05 -4.87 -30.09
N ASN A 458 21.23 -5.49 -30.02
CA ASN A 458 21.82 -6.19 -31.16
C ASN A 458 21.25 -7.62 -31.33
N GLY A 459 20.61 -8.17 -30.28
CA GLY A 459 19.81 -9.39 -30.31
C GLY A 459 20.62 -10.68 -30.20
N ASN A 460 21.89 -10.64 -29.77
CA ASN A 460 22.76 -11.81 -29.77
C ASN A 460 22.73 -12.63 -28.46
N GLY A 461 21.96 -12.19 -27.46
CA GLY A 461 21.77 -12.87 -26.18
C GLY A 461 22.91 -12.68 -25.19
N LYS A 462 23.83 -11.74 -25.43
CA LYS A 462 24.96 -11.43 -24.56
C LYS A 462 25.03 -9.94 -24.33
N ARG A 463 25.55 -9.55 -23.16
CA ARG A 463 25.84 -8.15 -22.89
C ARG A 463 27.11 -7.73 -23.60
N ASP A 464 27.00 -6.74 -24.45
CA ASP A 464 28.06 -6.16 -25.28
C ASP A 464 28.39 -4.71 -24.87
N PRO A 465 29.40 -4.08 -25.49
CA PRO A 465 29.52 -2.63 -25.44
C PRO A 465 28.19 -1.97 -25.81
N TYR A 466 27.79 -0.95 -25.06
CA TYR A 466 26.49 -0.31 -25.21
C TYR A 466 26.60 1.18 -25.54
N VAL A 467 25.52 1.72 -26.11
CA VAL A 467 25.29 3.16 -26.22
C VAL A 467 24.52 3.68 -25.00
N GLU A 468 24.69 4.96 -24.70
CA GLU A 468 24.00 5.64 -23.59
C GLU A 468 22.50 5.91 -23.91
N PRO A 469 21.64 6.16 -22.91
CA PRO A 469 20.19 6.28 -23.12
C PRO A 469 19.78 7.34 -24.16
N ASP A 470 20.51 8.46 -24.21
CA ASP A 470 20.30 9.60 -25.10
C ASP A 470 20.94 9.43 -26.49
N GLN A 471 21.69 8.35 -26.70
CA GLN A 471 22.34 8.05 -27.97
C GLN A 471 21.45 7.18 -28.88
N PRO A 472 21.58 7.31 -30.21
CA PRO A 472 20.87 6.46 -31.16
C PRO A 472 21.31 5.00 -31.03
N LEU A 473 20.46 4.07 -31.45
CA LEU A 473 20.82 2.66 -31.53
C LEU A 473 22.00 2.45 -32.49
N ASP A 474 22.92 1.59 -32.10
CA ASP A 474 24.03 1.10 -32.92
C ASP A 474 23.83 -0.41 -33.11
N PRO A 475 23.66 -0.91 -34.35
CA PRO A 475 23.39 -2.33 -34.61
C PRO A 475 24.45 -3.30 -34.09
N ALA A 476 25.67 -2.83 -33.80
CA ALA A 476 26.75 -3.64 -33.24
C ALA A 476 26.81 -3.60 -31.71
N LYS A 477 25.90 -2.87 -31.05
CA LYS A 477 25.94 -2.58 -29.62
C LYS A 477 24.58 -2.75 -28.94
N ASP A 478 24.68 -2.91 -27.63
CA ASP A 478 23.53 -2.86 -26.74
C ASP A 478 23.13 -1.42 -26.41
N LYS A 479 22.02 -1.25 -25.67
CA LYS A 479 21.60 0.06 -25.20
C LYS A 479 21.35 0.08 -23.70
N ARG A 480 22.00 1.01 -22.99
CA ARG A 480 21.65 1.30 -21.61
C ARG A 480 20.32 2.04 -21.55
N ILE A 481 19.48 1.69 -20.58
CA ILE A 481 18.20 2.35 -20.31
C ILE A 481 18.19 3.05 -18.95
N ALA A 482 17.38 4.10 -18.85
CA ALA A 482 17.14 4.84 -17.61
C ALA A 482 15.81 4.38 -16.97
N ALA A 483 15.67 3.08 -16.70
CA ALA A 483 14.46 2.45 -16.19
C ALA A 483 14.64 1.96 -14.74
N GLY A 484 15.10 2.87 -13.86
CA GLY A 484 15.40 2.55 -12.47
C GLY A 484 14.21 1.90 -11.76
N LEU A 485 14.48 0.84 -11.00
CA LEU A 485 13.44 0.06 -10.35
C LEU A 485 12.86 0.78 -9.12
N TYR A 486 11.53 0.82 -9.03
CA TYR A 486 10.80 1.20 -7.82
C TYR A 486 10.47 -0.02 -6.97
N ALA A 487 9.76 -1.01 -7.52
CA ALA A 487 9.61 -2.33 -6.91
C ALA A 487 10.81 -3.23 -7.26
N VAL A 488 11.10 -4.23 -6.45
CA VAL A 488 12.05 -5.31 -6.76
C VAL A 488 11.46 -6.63 -6.29
N ALA A 489 11.45 -7.64 -7.15
CA ALA A 489 10.86 -8.95 -6.86
C ALA A 489 11.68 -10.05 -7.57
N PRO A 490 12.58 -10.75 -6.84
CA PRO A 490 13.24 -11.94 -7.36
C PRO A 490 12.21 -13.04 -7.66
N ALA A 491 12.27 -13.60 -8.86
CA ALA A 491 11.41 -14.68 -9.32
C ALA A 491 12.10 -16.05 -9.12
N PRO A 492 11.33 -17.16 -9.07
CA PRO A 492 11.90 -18.50 -8.94
C PRO A 492 12.84 -18.93 -10.08
N ASP A 493 12.72 -18.31 -11.26
CA ASP A 493 13.61 -18.56 -12.41
C ASP A 493 14.97 -17.83 -12.31
N GLY A 494 15.21 -17.10 -11.21
CA GLY A 494 16.42 -16.31 -10.97
C GLY A 494 16.41 -14.93 -11.61
N SER A 495 15.36 -14.57 -12.37
CA SER A 495 15.19 -13.20 -12.87
C SER A 495 14.69 -12.26 -11.78
N ILE A 496 15.02 -10.98 -11.91
CA ILE A 496 14.63 -9.94 -10.98
C ILE A 496 13.65 -9.00 -11.68
N TRP A 497 12.44 -8.92 -11.17
CA TRP A 497 11.41 -8.06 -11.73
C TRP A 497 11.28 -6.76 -10.94
N GLY A 498 10.80 -5.72 -11.60
CA GLY A 498 10.48 -4.47 -10.95
C GLY A 498 9.68 -3.55 -11.86
N THR A 499 9.26 -2.42 -11.30
CA THR A 499 8.53 -1.38 -12.03
C THR A 499 9.44 -0.19 -12.29
N SER A 500 9.32 0.38 -13.49
CA SER A 500 9.82 1.72 -13.79
C SER A 500 8.65 2.69 -13.74
N LEU A 501 8.71 3.64 -12.82
CA LEU A 501 7.73 4.71 -12.74
C LEU A 501 7.82 5.59 -13.99
N GLY A 502 6.74 6.31 -14.29
CA GLY A 502 6.73 7.18 -15.47
C GLY A 502 5.39 7.16 -16.16
N PHE A 503 5.31 7.85 -17.28
CA PHE A 503 4.23 7.70 -18.25
C PHE A 503 4.85 7.21 -19.57
N PRO A 504 4.34 6.11 -20.18
CA PRO A 504 3.29 5.23 -19.65
C PRO A 504 3.78 4.37 -18.46
N GLY A 505 5.09 4.38 -18.19
CA GLY A 505 5.73 3.51 -17.21
C GLY A 505 5.86 2.08 -17.73
N ALA A 506 6.56 1.22 -16.97
CA ALA A 506 6.92 -0.10 -17.45
C ALA A 506 7.14 -1.11 -16.33
N VAL A 507 7.17 -2.39 -16.73
CA VAL A 507 7.79 -3.48 -15.98
C VAL A 507 9.15 -3.78 -16.60
N VAL A 508 10.14 -4.02 -15.75
CA VAL A 508 11.51 -4.36 -16.13
C VAL A 508 11.80 -5.76 -15.59
N ARG A 509 12.36 -6.62 -16.44
CA ARG A 509 12.89 -7.93 -16.05
C ARG A 509 14.39 -7.92 -16.25
N LEU A 510 15.16 -8.11 -15.18
CA LEU A 510 16.61 -8.26 -15.22
C LEU A 510 16.96 -9.75 -15.16
N ASN A 511 17.72 -10.22 -16.12
CA ASN A 511 18.41 -11.50 -16.04
C ASN A 511 19.85 -11.25 -15.55
N PRO A 512 20.22 -11.65 -14.32
CA PRO A 512 21.55 -11.37 -13.79
C PRO A 512 22.68 -12.07 -14.56
N GLY A 513 22.43 -13.28 -15.09
CA GLY A 513 23.50 -14.14 -15.62
C GLY A 513 24.52 -14.56 -14.54
N PRO A 514 25.63 -15.22 -14.94
CA PRO A 514 26.59 -15.81 -14.00
C PRO A 514 27.55 -14.81 -13.35
N ASN A 515 27.79 -13.64 -13.97
CA ASN A 515 28.61 -12.56 -13.42
C ASN A 515 27.87 -11.21 -13.59
N PRO A 516 26.88 -10.92 -12.73
CA PRO A 516 25.90 -9.86 -12.99
C PRO A 516 26.43 -8.45 -13.32
N PRO A 517 27.59 -7.98 -12.78
CA PRO A 517 28.16 -6.72 -13.22
C PRO A 517 28.40 -6.65 -14.73
N GLU A 518 28.84 -7.76 -15.34
CA GLU A 518 29.25 -7.86 -16.75
C GLU A 518 28.20 -8.52 -17.65
N THR A 519 27.41 -9.45 -17.10
CA THR A 519 26.53 -10.32 -17.91
C THR A 519 25.06 -9.93 -17.88
N ALA A 520 24.65 -9.06 -16.95
CA ALA A 520 23.23 -8.83 -16.76
C ALA A 520 22.59 -8.09 -17.94
N LEU A 521 21.44 -8.61 -18.39
CA LEU A 521 20.61 -8.05 -19.45
C LEU A 521 19.22 -7.75 -18.90
N ALA A 522 18.66 -6.62 -19.30
CA ALA A 522 17.32 -6.17 -18.98
C ALA A 522 16.38 -6.39 -20.18
N GLU A 523 15.11 -6.60 -19.87
CA GLU A 523 13.99 -6.51 -20.79
C GLU A 523 13.04 -5.42 -20.26
N LEU A 524 12.44 -4.65 -21.17
CA LEU A 524 11.54 -3.53 -20.84
C LEU A 524 10.19 -3.75 -21.50
N TYR A 525 9.14 -3.73 -20.69
CA TYR A 525 7.75 -3.91 -21.11
C TYR A 525 6.94 -2.70 -20.66
N GLU A 526 6.72 -1.77 -21.58
CA GLU A 526 5.94 -0.58 -21.30
C GLU A 526 4.44 -0.90 -21.29
N LEU A 527 3.69 -0.11 -20.54
CA LEU A 527 2.23 -0.16 -20.60
C LEU A 527 1.78 0.24 -22.02
N PRO A 528 0.79 -0.47 -22.63
CA PRO A 528 0.50 -0.32 -24.05
C PRO A 528 -0.07 1.05 -24.40
N LEU A 529 0.56 1.72 -25.36
CA LEU A 529 0.07 2.93 -25.99
C LEU A 529 -0.40 2.66 -27.42
N ASP A 530 -1.39 3.41 -27.88
CA ASP A 530 -1.73 3.46 -29.30
C ASP A 530 -0.71 4.30 -30.09
N ARG A 531 -0.88 4.38 -31.41
CA ARG A 531 0.03 5.12 -32.29
C ARG A 531 0.06 6.63 -32.03
N SER A 532 -0.94 7.17 -31.35
CA SER A 532 -1.01 8.58 -30.96
C SER A 532 -0.43 8.84 -29.57
N GLY A 533 0.07 7.80 -28.89
CA GLY A 533 0.61 7.89 -27.53
C GLY A 533 -0.47 7.86 -26.44
N VAL A 534 -1.71 7.49 -26.78
CA VAL A 534 -2.81 7.38 -25.82
C VAL A 534 -2.83 5.97 -25.22
N PRO A 535 -3.01 5.79 -23.90
CA PRO A 535 -3.09 4.46 -23.30
C PRO A 535 -4.22 3.62 -23.88
N ILE A 536 -3.91 2.40 -24.31
CA ILE A 536 -4.92 1.43 -24.78
C ILE A 536 -5.76 0.97 -23.58
N ALA A 537 -5.09 0.58 -22.51
CA ALA A 537 -5.66 0.25 -21.22
C ALA A 537 -4.55 0.37 -20.16
N GLY A 538 -4.89 0.95 -19.01
CA GLY A 538 -3.96 1.11 -17.92
C GLY A 538 -2.78 2.05 -18.19
N PHE A 539 -2.21 2.65 -17.14
CA PHE A 539 -0.97 3.43 -17.25
C PHE A 539 -0.34 3.63 -15.87
N SER A 540 0.99 3.76 -15.89
CA SER A 540 1.83 4.19 -14.77
C SER A 540 1.77 3.28 -13.55
N PRO A 541 2.61 2.23 -13.51
CA PRO A 541 2.73 1.36 -12.35
C PRO A 541 3.39 2.10 -11.18
N ARG A 542 3.22 1.56 -9.97
CA ARG A 542 4.01 1.95 -8.81
C ARG A 542 4.69 0.74 -8.18
N GLY A 543 4.15 0.15 -7.13
CA GLY A 543 4.59 -1.13 -6.58
C GLY A 543 4.21 -2.31 -7.47
N GLY A 544 4.64 -3.50 -7.08
CA GLY A 544 4.37 -4.71 -7.85
C GLY A 544 5.23 -5.87 -7.41
N ASP A 545 4.85 -7.05 -7.86
CA ASP A 545 5.37 -8.29 -7.34
C ASP A 545 5.19 -9.44 -8.34
N VAL A 546 6.04 -10.46 -8.24
CA VAL A 546 6.05 -11.60 -9.16
C VAL A 546 5.44 -12.83 -8.48
N ASP A 547 4.60 -13.55 -9.20
CA ASP A 547 4.06 -14.82 -8.74
C ASP A 547 5.05 -15.98 -8.96
N ARG A 548 4.76 -17.16 -8.41
CA ARG A 548 5.64 -18.33 -8.57
C ARG A 548 5.62 -18.92 -9.99
N ASN A 549 4.73 -18.45 -10.88
CA ASN A 549 4.66 -18.83 -12.28
C ASN A 549 5.40 -17.85 -13.21
N GLY A 550 6.02 -16.79 -12.67
CA GLY A 550 6.71 -15.76 -13.43
C GLY A 550 5.79 -14.74 -14.08
N VAL A 551 4.55 -14.58 -13.60
CA VAL A 551 3.64 -13.49 -13.99
C VAL A 551 3.88 -12.32 -13.04
N TYR A 552 4.12 -11.15 -13.59
CA TYR A 552 4.30 -9.94 -12.80
C TYR A 552 2.97 -9.22 -12.60
N TRP A 553 2.69 -8.76 -11.39
CA TRP A 553 1.47 -8.07 -11.02
C TRP A 553 1.79 -6.66 -10.50
N THR A 554 1.01 -5.67 -10.90
CA THR A 554 1.25 -4.28 -10.50
C THR A 554 -0.03 -3.45 -10.53
N GLU A 555 -0.17 -2.55 -9.58
CA GLU A 555 -1.23 -1.56 -9.55
C GLU A 555 -0.85 -0.32 -10.35
N LEU A 556 -1.86 0.28 -10.97
CA LEU A 556 -1.69 1.34 -11.95
C LEU A 556 -2.40 2.63 -11.51
N ALA A 557 -1.82 3.78 -11.86
CA ALA A 557 -2.46 5.09 -11.62
C ALA A 557 -3.85 5.22 -12.27
N SER A 558 -4.09 4.47 -13.33
CA SER A 558 -5.40 4.36 -13.98
C SER A 558 -6.49 3.75 -13.08
N GLY A 559 -6.17 3.20 -11.91
CA GLY A 559 -7.13 2.50 -11.04
C GLY A 559 -7.41 1.07 -11.50
N HIS A 560 -6.35 0.37 -11.92
CA HIS A 560 -6.39 -1.05 -12.26
C HIS A 560 -5.33 -1.81 -11.46
N LEU A 561 -5.61 -3.08 -11.20
CA LEU A 561 -4.58 -4.12 -11.13
C LEU A 561 -4.26 -4.59 -12.55
N ALA A 562 -3.00 -4.81 -12.85
CA ALA A 562 -2.56 -5.40 -14.10
C ALA A 562 -1.64 -6.60 -13.87
N SER A 563 -1.74 -7.59 -14.76
CA SER A 563 -0.77 -8.69 -14.88
C SER A 563 0.01 -8.56 -16.17
N PHE A 564 1.30 -8.90 -16.13
CA PHE A 564 2.15 -9.08 -17.29
C PHE A 564 2.68 -10.52 -17.35
N ASP A 565 2.32 -11.24 -18.41
CA ASP A 565 2.78 -12.60 -18.69
C ASP A 565 3.67 -12.63 -19.93
N ARG A 566 4.99 -12.67 -19.70
CA ARG A 566 6.02 -12.73 -20.75
C ARG A 566 5.82 -13.86 -21.74
N ARG A 567 5.20 -14.97 -21.35
CA ARG A 567 4.99 -16.15 -22.22
C ARG A 567 3.96 -15.89 -23.31
N LYS A 568 3.14 -14.85 -23.18
CA LYS A 568 2.16 -14.45 -24.18
C LYS A 568 2.76 -13.61 -25.31
N CYS A 569 3.98 -13.07 -25.12
CA CYS A 569 4.65 -12.28 -26.13
C CYS A 569 4.89 -13.08 -27.41
N LYS A 570 4.46 -12.51 -28.54
CA LYS A 570 4.55 -13.08 -29.89
C LYS A 570 5.76 -12.55 -30.66
N GLY A 571 6.20 -11.33 -30.33
CA GLY A 571 7.39 -10.71 -30.91
C GLY A 571 8.70 -11.17 -30.26
N PRO A 572 9.85 -10.79 -30.84
CA PRO A 572 11.14 -11.02 -30.21
C PRO A 572 11.24 -10.24 -28.88
N LEU A 573 11.97 -10.80 -27.92
CA LEU A 573 12.13 -10.24 -26.56
C LEU A 573 13.44 -9.46 -26.39
N ASN A 574 14.26 -9.45 -27.43
CA ASN A 574 15.49 -8.68 -27.59
C ASN A 574 15.58 -8.18 -29.05
N GLY A 575 16.64 -7.46 -29.37
CA GLY A 575 16.86 -6.85 -30.68
C GLY A 575 16.29 -5.43 -30.79
N PRO A 576 16.39 -4.81 -31.98
CA PRO A 576 16.21 -3.37 -32.15
C PRO A 576 14.76 -2.88 -31.97
N THR A 577 13.80 -3.80 -31.95
CA THR A 577 12.37 -3.50 -31.78
C THR A 577 11.84 -3.84 -30.39
N ALA A 578 12.62 -4.57 -29.56
CA ALA A 578 12.21 -4.99 -28.22
C ALA A 578 12.51 -3.91 -27.16
N THR A 579 11.98 -2.71 -27.37
CA THR A 579 12.37 -1.49 -26.63
C THR A 579 11.27 -0.92 -25.74
N GLY A 580 10.22 -1.70 -25.44
CA GLY A 580 9.10 -1.29 -24.58
C GLY A 580 7.73 -1.75 -25.08
N GLN A 581 7.29 -1.23 -26.22
CA GLN A 581 5.92 -1.41 -26.75
C GLN A 581 5.68 -2.72 -27.53
N HIS A 582 6.65 -3.63 -27.56
CA HIS A 582 6.67 -4.80 -28.46
C HIS A 582 5.82 -6.00 -28.01
N CYS A 583 5.35 -6.02 -26.77
CA CYS A 583 4.54 -7.11 -26.21
C CYS A 583 3.26 -6.59 -25.52
N PRO A 584 2.34 -5.94 -26.25
CA PRO A 584 1.07 -5.51 -25.68
C PRO A 584 0.19 -6.69 -25.22
N GLU A 585 0.30 -7.86 -25.86
CA GLU A 585 -0.44 -9.08 -25.55
C GLU A 585 -0.03 -9.76 -24.22
N GLY A 586 1.10 -9.35 -23.63
CA GLY A 586 1.50 -9.79 -22.30
C GLY A 586 0.60 -9.22 -21.20
N TRP A 587 -0.06 -8.09 -21.46
CA TRP A 587 -0.82 -7.35 -20.46
C TRP A 587 -2.27 -7.82 -20.31
N THR A 588 -2.78 -7.78 -19.09
CA THR A 588 -4.22 -7.94 -18.77
C THR A 588 -4.58 -6.98 -17.64
N PHE A 589 -5.77 -6.36 -17.73
CA PHE A 589 -6.17 -5.25 -16.87
C PHE A 589 -7.48 -5.54 -16.15
N TYR A 590 -7.53 -5.21 -14.87
CA TYR A 590 -8.68 -5.40 -13.99
C TYR A 590 -8.99 -4.06 -13.30
N PRO A 591 -10.05 -3.33 -13.73
CA PRO A 591 -10.47 -2.11 -13.05
C PRO A 591 -10.79 -2.39 -11.59
N GLU A 592 -10.19 -1.63 -10.68
CA GLU A 592 -10.43 -1.78 -9.24
C GLU A 592 -11.86 -1.32 -8.88
N PRO A 593 -12.49 -1.90 -7.83
CA PRO A 593 -13.93 -1.78 -7.59
C PRO A 593 -14.33 -0.45 -6.92
N LEU A 594 -13.98 0.68 -7.55
CA LEU A 594 -14.37 2.03 -7.17
C LEU A 594 -15.04 2.79 -8.33
N PRO A 595 -15.85 3.83 -8.05
CA PRO A 595 -16.29 4.76 -9.08
C PRO A 595 -15.09 5.45 -9.75
N GLN A 596 -15.24 5.79 -11.03
CA GLN A 596 -14.24 6.57 -11.77
C GLN A 596 -14.33 8.07 -11.40
N LEU A 597 -13.21 8.78 -11.55
CA LEU A 597 -13.15 10.25 -11.45
C LEU A 597 -14.05 10.90 -12.52
N GLN A 598 -14.73 11.99 -12.17
CA GLN A 598 -15.60 12.69 -13.12
C GLN A 598 -14.77 13.27 -14.30
N GLY A 599 -15.28 13.08 -15.52
CA GLY A 599 -14.64 13.58 -16.75
C GLY A 599 -13.56 12.66 -17.34
N VAL A 600 -13.20 11.56 -16.65
CA VAL A 600 -12.28 10.54 -17.19
C VAL A 600 -13.09 9.48 -17.93
N THR A 601 -12.79 9.29 -19.22
CA THR A 601 -13.51 8.34 -20.10
C THR A 601 -12.74 7.04 -20.33
N THR A 602 -11.44 7.01 -20.04
CA THR A 602 -10.65 5.78 -20.08
C THR A 602 -11.09 4.83 -18.96
N SER A 603 -10.97 3.52 -19.21
CA SER A 603 -11.29 2.51 -18.19
C SER A 603 -10.46 2.72 -16.93
N GLY A 604 -10.98 2.23 -15.81
CA GLY A 604 -10.32 2.25 -14.52
C GLY A 604 -11.24 2.77 -13.43
N SER A 605 -10.64 3.32 -12.37
CA SER A 605 -11.38 3.86 -11.23
C SER A 605 -10.64 5.01 -10.56
N ALA A 606 -11.26 5.64 -9.56
CA ALA A 606 -10.60 6.63 -8.70
C ALA A 606 -9.57 6.01 -7.73
N GLU A 607 -9.42 4.68 -7.70
CA GLU A 607 -8.46 3.98 -6.85
C GLU A 607 -7.02 4.46 -7.10
N ALA A 608 -6.22 4.40 -6.04
CA ALA A 608 -4.84 4.80 -5.97
C ALA A 608 -4.08 3.84 -5.05
N SER A 609 -4.14 2.55 -5.39
CA SER A 609 -3.34 1.52 -4.76
C SER A 609 -1.84 1.87 -4.84
N TYR A 610 -1.07 1.47 -3.82
CA TYR A 610 0.35 1.80 -3.69
C TYR A 610 1.29 0.65 -4.00
N TYR A 611 0.83 -0.58 -3.76
CA TYR A 611 1.58 -1.81 -4.01
C TYR A 611 0.64 -2.98 -4.30
N THR A 612 1.06 -3.87 -5.20
CA THR A 612 0.51 -5.22 -5.39
C THR A 612 1.42 -6.24 -4.72
N TRP A 613 0.87 -7.03 -3.80
CA TRP A 613 1.54 -8.18 -3.18
C TRP A 613 0.88 -9.47 -3.68
N VAL A 614 1.67 -10.51 -3.95
CA VAL A 614 1.14 -11.81 -4.38
C VAL A 614 1.23 -12.83 -3.24
N ASP A 615 0.09 -13.43 -2.89
CA ASP A 615 0.02 -14.57 -1.97
C ASP A 615 0.57 -15.84 -2.62
N GLN A 616 1.89 -15.96 -2.66
CA GLN A 616 2.57 -17.09 -3.31
C GLN A 616 2.27 -18.44 -2.67
N PHE A 617 1.84 -18.48 -1.41
CA PHE A 617 1.71 -19.70 -0.61
C PHE A 617 0.29 -19.96 -0.11
N GLY A 618 -0.67 -19.12 -0.49
CA GLY A 618 -2.06 -19.22 -0.06
C GLY A 618 -2.24 -18.99 1.44
N VAL A 619 -1.46 -18.07 2.01
CA VAL A 619 -1.55 -17.64 3.41
C VAL A 619 -2.97 -17.22 3.77
N LEU A 620 -3.67 -16.45 2.93
CA LEU A 620 -5.04 -16.02 3.23
C LEU A 620 -6.07 -17.17 3.17
N GLY A 621 -5.70 -18.33 2.61
CA GLY A 621 -6.59 -19.49 2.44
C GLY A 621 -7.38 -19.48 1.13
N LEU A 622 -7.03 -18.60 0.18
CA LEU A 622 -7.68 -18.48 -1.14
C LEU A 622 -6.91 -19.18 -2.27
N GLY A 623 -5.86 -19.94 -1.94
CA GLY A 623 -4.98 -20.59 -2.90
C GLY A 623 -3.70 -19.79 -3.16
N ALA A 624 -2.75 -20.43 -3.86
CA ALA A 624 -1.47 -19.82 -4.19
C ALA A 624 -1.56 -18.87 -5.39
N ASN A 625 -0.61 -17.94 -5.47
CA ASN A 625 -0.46 -16.92 -6.51
C ASN A 625 -1.67 -15.98 -6.65
N VAL A 626 -2.31 -15.64 -5.53
CA VAL A 626 -3.43 -14.69 -5.51
C VAL A 626 -2.90 -13.26 -5.36
N PRO A 627 -3.07 -12.35 -6.34
CA PRO A 627 -2.63 -10.97 -6.23
C PRO A 627 -3.58 -10.12 -5.38
N ILE A 628 -3.00 -9.24 -4.56
CA ILE A 628 -3.70 -8.39 -3.60
C ILE A 628 -3.16 -6.96 -3.70
N ASN A 629 -4.04 -6.00 -3.97
CA ASN A 629 -3.69 -4.58 -3.96
C ASN A 629 -3.95 -3.94 -2.61
N THR A 630 -3.06 -3.01 -2.23
CA THR A 630 -3.26 -2.08 -1.11
C THR A 630 -4.28 -1.00 -1.50
N GLY A 631 -5.58 -1.34 -1.52
CA GLY A 631 -6.67 -0.49 -1.98
C GLY A 631 -6.91 0.74 -1.10
N ASN A 632 -6.12 1.79 -1.33
CA ASN A 632 -6.06 2.97 -0.49
C ASN A 632 -7.29 3.86 -0.61
N GLY A 633 -7.90 3.98 -1.79
CA GLY A 633 -9.19 4.63 -1.99
C GLY A 633 -10.33 3.82 -1.40
N SER A 634 -10.26 2.49 -1.54
CA SER A 634 -11.25 1.54 -0.99
C SER A 634 -11.15 1.37 0.52
N GLU A 635 -10.04 1.82 1.11
CA GLU A 635 -9.69 1.63 2.52
C GLU A 635 -9.77 0.14 2.93
N GLY A 636 -9.14 -0.72 2.14
CA GLY A 636 -9.07 -2.16 2.39
C GLY A 636 -8.06 -2.86 1.50
N LEU A 637 -7.90 -4.17 1.69
CA LEU A 637 -7.12 -5.02 0.77
C LEU A 637 -8.03 -5.53 -0.34
N LEU A 638 -7.57 -5.40 -1.60
CA LEU A 638 -8.34 -5.78 -2.79
C LEU A 638 -7.76 -7.07 -3.36
N VAL A 639 -8.42 -8.19 -3.09
CA VAL A 639 -7.99 -9.51 -3.56
C VAL A 639 -8.66 -9.79 -4.90
N LEU A 640 -7.87 -10.15 -5.92
CA LEU A 640 -8.40 -10.62 -7.19
C LEU A 640 -8.34 -12.14 -7.26
N GLN A 641 -9.49 -12.79 -7.24
CA GLN A 641 -9.62 -14.25 -7.35
C GLN A 641 -10.53 -14.59 -8.53
N ASP A 642 -10.02 -15.39 -9.47
CA ASP A 642 -10.76 -15.81 -10.68
C ASP A 642 -11.41 -14.64 -11.44
N GLY A 643 -10.71 -13.51 -11.51
CA GLY A 643 -11.18 -12.29 -12.17
C GLY A 643 -12.25 -11.51 -11.41
N LYS A 644 -12.56 -11.88 -10.16
CA LYS A 644 -13.52 -11.20 -9.28
C LYS A 644 -12.83 -10.56 -8.10
N TRP A 645 -13.36 -9.43 -7.68
CA TRP A 645 -12.87 -8.70 -6.51
C TRP A 645 -13.48 -9.22 -5.22
N ILE A 646 -12.63 -9.38 -4.21
CA ILE A 646 -13.01 -9.55 -2.81
C ILE A 646 -12.40 -8.37 -2.04
N VAL A 647 -13.22 -7.57 -1.39
CA VAL A 647 -12.79 -6.38 -0.65
C VAL A 647 -12.72 -6.65 0.85
N LEU A 648 -11.51 -6.68 1.40
CA LEU A 648 -11.27 -6.79 2.84
C LEU A 648 -11.25 -5.38 3.46
N ARG A 649 -12.44 -4.80 3.61
CA ARG A 649 -12.67 -3.41 4.07
C ARG A 649 -12.32 -3.23 5.56
N VAL A 650 -11.56 -2.17 5.88
CA VAL A 650 -11.23 -1.73 7.26
C VAL A 650 -12.15 -0.59 7.73
N PRO A 651 -13.35 -0.87 8.27
CA PRO A 651 -14.40 0.14 8.45
C PRO A 651 -14.13 1.16 9.57
N TYR A 652 -13.14 0.90 10.43
CA TYR A 652 -12.83 1.69 11.59
C TYR A 652 -11.37 1.48 12.02
N PRO A 653 -10.63 2.54 12.36
CA PRO A 653 -10.97 3.92 12.02
C PRO A 653 -10.96 4.16 10.51
N LEU A 654 -11.80 5.07 10.02
CA LEU A 654 -11.77 5.48 8.61
C LEU A 654 -10.42 6.11 8.25
N GLY A 655 -10.02 5.93 6.99
CA GLY A 655 -8.74 6.38 6.47
C GLY A 655 -7.63 5.33 6.52
N PHE A 656 -7.99 4.05 6.47
CA PHE A 656 -7.00 2.98 6.27
C PHE A 656 -6.28 3.20 4.95
N TYR A 657 -4.97 3.35 5.04
CA TYR A 657 -4.06 3.54 3.93
C TYR A 657 -2.83 2.71 4.23
N THR A 658 -2.45 1.82 3.34
CA THR A 658 -1.24 1.00 3.48
C THR A 658 -0.40 1.07 2.21
N LYS A 659 0.90 0.92 2.40
CA LYS A 659 1.89 0.91 1.32
C LYS A 659 2.53 -0.45 1.09
N TRP A 660 2.30 -1.37 2.01
CA TRP A 660 2.84 -2.72 1.99
C TRP A 660 1.90 -3.67 2.76
N MET A 661 2.14 -4.95 2.60
CA MET A 661 1.53 -6.00 3.40
C MET A 661 2.40 -7.25 3.36
N ASP A 662 2.19 -8.14 4.32
CA ASP A 662 2.89 -9.41 4.41
C ASP A 662 1.93 -10.54 4.82
N GLY A 663 2.33 -11.80 4.65
CA GLY A 663 1.48 -12.95 4.92
C GLY A 663 2.20 -14.03 5.73
N ARG A 664 1.69 -14.34 6.92
CA ARG A 664 2.30 -15.30 7.85
C ARG A 664 1.38 -16.48 8.17
N ILE A 665 1.98 -17.67 8.28
CA ILE A 665 1.36 -18.89 8.78
C ILE A 665 1.95 -19.21 10.15
N ASP A 666 1.18 -18.91 11.19
CA ASP A 666 1.52 -19.14 12.59
C ASP A 666 1.33 -20.62 13.01
N ASP A 667 0.32 -21.29 12.47
CA ASP A 667 0.10 -22.72 12.64
C ASP A 667 -0.67 -23.28 11.42
N PRO A 668 -0.05 -24.12 10.56
CA PRO A 668 -0.72 -24.67 9.39
C PRO A 668 -1.90 -25.59 9.74
N ASN A 669 -1.98 -26.11 10.98
CA ASN A 669 -3.03 -27.02 11.44
C ASN A 669 -4.19 -26.31 12.15
N ALA A 670 -4.07 -25.01 12.47
CA ALA A 670 -5.12 -24.24 13.14
C ALA A 670 -6.17 -23.66 12.18
N GLY A 671 -6.25 -24.18 10.95
CA GLY A 671 -7.21 -23.71 9.95
C GLY A 671 -7.01 -22.24 9.61
N TRP A 672 -8.10 -21.46 9.63
CA TRP A 672 -8.08 -20.03 9.33
C TRP A 672 -7.41 -19.19 10.43
N LYS A 673 -7.34 -19.70 11.67
CA LYS A 673 -6.78 -18.97 12.81
C LYS A 673 -5.26 -18.91 12.80
N GLY A 674 -4.62 -19.94 12.26
CA GLY A 674 -3.15 -20.03 12.22
C GLY A 674 -2.52 -19.36 11.02
N ARG A 675 -3.27 -18.53 10.27
CA ARG A 675 -2.80 -17.86 9.06
C ARG A 675 -3.46 -16.51 8.93
N GLY A 676 -2.77 -15.56 8.31
CA GLY A 676 -3.35 -14.24 8.06
C GLY A 676 -2.37 -13.28 7.40
N LEU A 677 -2.95 -12.18 6.93
CA LEU A 677 -2.22 -11.08 6.33
C LEU A 677 -1.99 -9.99 7.36
N TRP A 678 -0.85 -9.33 7.29
CA TRP A 678 -0.47 -8.21 8.12
C TRP A 678 -0.37 -6.96 7.23
N ALA A 679 -0.92 -5.84 7.71
CA ALA A 679 -0.81 -4.52 7.10
C ALA A 679 -0.54 -3.48 8.20
N THR A 680 0.08 -2.34 7.88
CA THR A 680 0.14 -1.17 8.76
C THR A 680 -0.61 0.01 8.18
N VAL A 681 -1.04 0.93 9.04
CA VAL A 681 -1.49 2.23 8.58
C VAL A 681 -0.28 3.08 8.20
N SER A 682 -0.07 3.27 6.90
CA SER A 682 1.13 3.86 6.30
C SER A 682 0.97 5.31 5.82
N THR A 683 -0.12 5.99 6.19
CA THR A 683 -0.35 7.38 5.78
C THR A 683 0.65 8.31 6.46
N ARG A 684 1.25 9.23 5.70
CA ARG A 684 2.14 10.28 6.26
C ARG A 684 1.42 11.27 7.17
N ALA A 685 0.08 11.26 7.15
CA ALA A 685 -0.77 12.12 7.95
C ALA A 685 -1.85 11.30 8.69
N PRO A 686 -1.50 10.51 9.73
CA PRO A 686 -2.49 9.76 10.52
C PRO A 686 -3.58 10.66 11.12
N PHE A 687 -3.25 11.92 11.37
CA PHE A 687 -4.20 12.94 11.85
C PHE A 687 -5.27 13.36 10.83
N HIS A 688 -5.22 12.88 9.58
CA HIS A 688 -6.32 13.03 8.61
C HIS A 688 -7.36 11.91 8.70
N MET A 689 -7.05 10.83 9.42
CA MET A 689 -7.97 9.72 9.66
C MET A 689 -9.04 10.09 10.69
N GLU A 690 -10.01 9.18 10.86
CA GLU A 690 -10.88 9.19 12.02
C GLU A 690 -10.04 9.21 13.32
N GLY A 691 -10.48 10.02 14.30
CA GLY A 691 -9.73 10.33 15.52
C GLY A 691 -8.92 11.63 15.46
N GLY A 692 -8.49 12.06 14.26
CA GLY A 692 -7.83 13.35 14.06
C GLY A 692 -6.47 13.48 14.76
N ARG A 693 -6.15 14.69 15.26
CA ARG A 693 -4.87 14.95 15.94
C ARG A 693 -4.72 14.02 17.15
N GLY A 694 -3.64 13.24 17.16
CA GLY A 694 -3.39 12.24 18.21
C GLY A 694 -3.51 10.80 17.70
N THR A 695 -4.19 10.58 16.56
CA THR A 695 -4.26 9.26 15.92
C THR A 695 -2.86 8.75 15.59
N THR A 696 -2.56 7.56 16.08
CA THR A 696 -1.31 6.82 15.86
C THR A 696 -1.46 5.87 14.67
N SER A 697 -0.33 5.50 14.06
CA SER A 697 -0.28 4.38 13.13
C SER A 697 -0.56 3.05 13.86
N LYS A 698 -1.05 2.06 13.11
CA LYS A 698 -1.61 0.80 13.62
C LYS A 698 -1.10 -0.38 12.82
N VAL A 699 -1.01 -1.54 13.46
CA VAL A 699 -0.90 -2.85 12.78
C VAL A 699 -2.28 -3.46 12.66
N LEU A 700 -2.57 -4.09 11.53
CA LEU A 700 -3.78 -4.83 11.27
C LEU A 700 -3.43 -6.28 10.91
N HIS A 701 -4.19 -7.22 11.45
CA HIS A 701 -4.15 -8.63 11.12
C HIS A 701 -5.48 -9.03 10.48
N PHE A 702 -5.44 -9.47 9.22
CA PHE A 702 -6.60 -9.92 8.45
C PHE A 702 -6.61 -11.43 8.39
N GLN A 703 -7.72 -12.02 8.81
CA GLN A 703 -7.97 -13.45 8.68
C GLN A 703 -9.27 -13.66 7.92
N LEU A 704 -9.37 -14.81 7.25
CA LEU A 704 -10.53 -15.18 6.46
C LEU A 704 -11.08 -16.52 6.94
N ARG A 705 -12.15 -16.46 7.73
CA ARG A 705 -12.81 -17.66 8.28
C ARG A 705 -13.73 -18.34 7.26
N PRO A 706 -14.18 -19.59 7.47
CA PRO A 706 -15.06 -20.26 6.49
C PRO A 706 -16.47 -19.67 6.41
N ASP A 707 -16.98 -19.10 7.50
CA ASP A 707 -18.27 -18.41 7.55
C ASP A 707 -18.31 -17.35 8.68
N PRO A 708 -19.28 -16.42 8.71
CA PRO A 708 -19.32 -15.32 9.68
C PRO A 708 -19.55 -15.71 11.16
N LEU A 709 -19.80 -16.99 11.45
CA LEU A 709 -20.00 -17.52 12.80
C LEU A 709 -18.98 -18.61 13.13
N ALA A 710 -18.00 -18.85 12.25
CA ALA A 710 -16.93 -19.78 12.50
C ALA A 710 -16.10 -19.32 13.71
N ARG A 711 -15.84 -20.30 14.58
CA ARG A 711 -15.13 -20.10 15.83
C ARG A 711 -13.67 -20.33 15.71
#